data_AF-A0A0E3KWZ8-F1
#
_entry.id   AF-A0A0E3KWZ8-F1
#
_cell.length_a   1.000
_cell.length_b   1.000
_cell.length_c   1.000
_cell.angle_alpha   90.00
_cell.angle_beta   90.00
_cell.angle_gamma   90.00
#
_symmetry.space_group_name_H-M   'P 1'
#
loop_
_entity.id
_entity.type
_entity.pdbx_description
1 polymer ?
#
loop_
_entity_poly.entity_id
_entity_poly.type
_entity_poly.pdbx_seq_one_letter_code
_entity_poly.pdbx_strand_id
1 'polypeptide(L)'
;MSKVLLRLFVSAFLVSVFLSGALIFCFSDMQRTSAVEFIQAENDSVNSSISTDAGWQDSSSGETLSPAQKKLSSDLLQLSDERYLSGKESAETLRARMVKLGQLSQAEPVSRRAVPSGENPEIAAGSGENASKASSYPDEKVYVYVYLEPFANSSILAGYCEVEDRDKENHIVVAWVPLESLETLAALSEVKNIQTVLPPFVRQGNTVSKGDSILNASSLRGLYGINGTGIKIGIISDGVDSLKDAQATGDISSDVHVLSNKVGGNEGTNMLEIIHDIAPGAELYFHDCGNNRLEFNGAVDALVNEGCTVICDDIGWLAEPFFEDGIVADHVKEVVKEHDILYVSSAGNSGNSHYQGVFYDKGSGWHDFSSGKGDVENLQFEIQPSGEVWVFLQWDDMWEHSGNNYDLYLKDRNTLETLASSKVYQDGDNLPLEYIMYTNSGKNALSASIEVRKTSGESRELELYIYCRKGTKLKAANIVSKDSIFGHPALSEVITVGAVGTEESGDYYIEYFSSIGPVTLHYPSQEIRPKTDISGIDGVNVTGTGGVSEKFYGTSASAPHVAAIAALVWSASPEKSAMDIRRLLYTSSTDLGEPGYDTVFGYGLVNALKMHEQASANPSTFTVKTDGSGDFASISDAINNSRPGDSILVYPGTYRENVDVPWDLNISSASGKPEDTVLEAENPEEPVFHVTANAAKISGFGISGSGGTGVYLESAAACMLTNNKVSNCSPGVLLEESSNNTFTRNNISNNAEGFRLTDSFQNRILENEFENSININERSSGETGLSNTWNTAAEVRYLYNGGVYESRFGNFYSDYKGPDTDGSGIGDNPYGSDSSPLISRLAAYSRGFEVGNVVPARGSVSIDGDTLEFGIRSTRNCTFSWLLNGVLLQTNESASSAILSIGTEELAGRITESKTSTPIPAKYTLTVIAANGSSTLQHSWNLNPYPVEEETDTPEDINEDNNVSMGGSPGGGNVKISEDSGSKGSGGSGTGGSPEPASNVESKELAQSFVTSGRHILFGFTRNATPVTAVEFDARKNAGKVTVTVEMLKNQSVLVSGLPEGEVYRHFNIWAGNSGFASPENIQGPKISFRVEKDWLSENRIDPVSVSLYRYSTSNWTELSSGITGEDETFFYFESETPGFESFAVAGQQSESLQSSSNTAMQNNSPETGPDGAPEIRITRENPHNSTEEDSEDNRDMPAPDFVICIALLLAGTLWIKRK
;
A
#
# COMPACT_ATOMS: atom_id res chain seq x y z
N MET A 1 26.96 38.64 11.59
CA MET A 1 26.07 39.82 11.50
C MET A 1 24.65 39.28 11.43
N SER A 2 23.78 39.51 12.42
CA SER A 2 23.07 40.77 12.72
C SER A 2 21.86 41.03 11.82
N LYS A 3 20.67 40.69 12.35
CA LYS A 3 19.41 41.44 12.26
C LYS A 3 19.29 42.44 11.09
N VAL A 4 18.61 42.06 10.00
CA VAL A 4 17.85 43.02 9.17
C VAL A 4 16.72 42.39 8.33
N LEU A 5 16.88 41.16 7.79
CA LEU A 5 15.85 40.58 6.91
C LEU A 5 14.57 40.05 7.62
N LEU A 6 14.60 39.75 8.93
CA LEU A 6 13.40 39.32 9.66
C LEU A 6 12.52 40.52 10.11
N ARG A 7 12.22 41.43 9.17
CA ARG A 7 11.32 42.58 9.33
C ARG A 7 10.68 43.03 7.99
N LEU A 8 10.27 42.09 7.15
CA LEU A 8 9.63 42.41 5.85
C LEU A 8 8.47 41.49 5.44
N PHE A 9 7.85 40.77 6.38
CA PHE A 9 6.72 39.86 6.09
C PHE A 9 5.41 40.15 6.85
N VAL A 10 5.37 41.15 7.75
CA VAL A 10 4.15 41.55 8.47
C VAL A 10 4.09 43.08 8.60
N SER A 11 3.50 43.76 7.60
CA SER A 11 2.82 45.08 7.68
C SER A 11 2.63 45.73 6.29
N ALA A 12 1.66 45.29 5.49
CA ALA A 12 1.11 46.06 4.35
C ALA A 12 -0.14 45.43 3.70
N PHE A 13 -1.20 45.13 4.47
CA PHE A 13 -2.54 45.00 3.87
C PHE A 13 -3.33 46.28 4.13
N LEU A 14 -4.07 46.72 3.09
CA LEU A 14 -4.96 47.88 3.03
C LEU A 14 -4.37 49.32 3.19
N VAL A 15 -4.35 50.00 2.02
CA VAL A 15 -4.66 51.43 1.81
C VAL A 15 -3.61 52.50 2.21
N SER A 16 -2.89 53.03 1.20
CA SER A 16 -3.23 54.37 0.62
C SER A 16 -2.26 54.87 -0.48
N VAL A 17 -2.73 55.86 -1.26
CA VAL A 17 -2.00 56.80 -2.15
C VAL A 17 -1.35 56.29 -3.46
N PHE A 18 -2.15 56.35 -4.53
CA PHE A 18 -1.88 56.91 -5.87
C PHE A 18 -0.46 57.38 -6.28
N LEU A 19 -0.06 56.92 -7.48
CA LEU A 19 0.63 57.62 -8.60
C LEU A 19 1.85 58.56 -8.35
N SER A 20 2.90 58.28 -9.12
CA SER A 20 3.69 59.31 -9.81
C SER A 20 3.20 59.47 -11.28
N GLY A 21 3.28 60.64 -11.94
CA GLY A 21 3.57 61.96 -11.38
C GLY A 21 4.05 63.04 -12.37
N ALA A 22 3.18 63.58 -13.24
CA ALA A 22 3.39 64.84 -13.99
C ALA A 22 2.09 65.31 -14.71
N LEU A 23 1.70 66.59 -14.80
CA LEU A 23 2.18 67.82 -14.12
C LEU A 23 1.05 68.91 -14.12
N ILE A 24 0.70 69.46 -12.94
CA ILE A 24 0.04 70.78 -12.62
C ILE A 24 -1.15 71.33 -13.47
N PHE A 25 -2.36 71.49 -12.87
CA PHE A 25 -2.90 72.78 -12.35
C PHE A 25 -4.39 72.75 -11.87
N CYS A 26 -4.57 73.04 -10.57
CA CYS A 26 -5.62 73.87 -9.91
C CYS A 26 -7.15 73.84 -10.23
N PHE A 27 -7.92 73.61 -9.15
CA PHE A 27 -9.16 74.29 -8.70
C PHE A 27 -10.58 73.99 -9.28
N SER A 28 -11.33 73.19 -8.49
CA SER A 28 -12.69 73.44 -7.93
C SER A 28 -14.01 73.49 -8.74
N ASP A 29 -15.01 72.81 -8.15
CA ASP A 29 -16.46 73.09 -8.07
C ASP A 29 -17.44 72.88 -9.25
N MET A 30 -18.17 71.75 -9.16
CA MET A 30 -19.60 71.64 -8.79
C MET A 30 -20.72 72.39 -9.58
N GLN A 31 -21.80 71.62 -9.85
CA GLN A 31 -23.21 72.01 -10.17
C GLN A 31 -23.66 72.20 -11.65
N ARG A 32 -24.35 71.16 -12.15
CA ARG A 32 -25.76 71.13 -12.61
C ARG A 32 -26.31 72.12 -13.66
N THR A 33 -26.69 71.53 -14.81
CA THR A 33 -28.02 71.64 -15.49
C THR A 33 -28.24 72.73 -16.57
N SER A 34 -29.01 72.33 -17.60
CA SER A 34 -29.74 73.12 -18.65
C SER A 34 -28.94 73.82 -19.76
N ALA A 35 -29.44 73.97 -21.00
CA ALA A 35 -30.49 73.27 -21.79
C ALA A 35 -30.51 73.79 -23.26
N VAL A 36 -31.24 73.12 -24.18
CA VAL A 36 -31.94 73.72 -25.37
C VAL A 36 -31.02 74.23 -26.54
N GLU A 37 -31.26 74.00 -27.85
CA GLU A 37 -32.28 73.21 -28.60
C GLU A 37 -32.00 73.22 -30.15
N PHE A 38 -32.91 72.62 -30.95
CA PHE A 38 -33.10 72.75 -32.43
C PHE A 38 -32.01 72.17 -33.38
N ILE A 39 -32.30 71.62 -34.57
CA ILE A 39 -33.50 71.55 -35.47
C ILE A 39 -33.67 70.05 -35.89
N GLN A 40 -34.82 69.37 -35.80
CA GLN A 40 -35.92 69.26 -36.80
C GLN A 40 -35.45 68.93 -38.25
N ALA A 41 -36.14 68.17 -39.11
CA ALA A 41 -37.36 67.33 -39.06
C ALA A 41 -37.26 66.30 -40.24
N GLU A 42 -38.20 65.43 -40.64
CA GLU A 42 -39.62 65.16 -40.29
C GLU A 42 -39.97 63.70 -40.70
N ASN A 43 -41.18 63.21 -40.39
CA ASN A 43 -41.76 61.95 -40.90
C ASN A 43 -42.19 61.99 -42.39
N ASP A 44 -42.48 60.83 -42.98
CA ASP A 44 -43.78 60.63 -43.66
C ASP A 44 -44.25 59.15 -43.62
N SER A 45 -45.51 58.89 -43.99
CA SER A 45 -46.29 57.68 -43.66
C SER A 45 -46.86 56.94 -44.87
N VAL A 46 -47.28 55.66 -44.69
CA VAL A 46 -48.51 55.04 -45.25
C VAL A 46 -48.67 53.57 -44.80
N ASN A 47 -49.93 53.14 -44.56
CA ASN A 47 -50.30 51.75 -44.27
C ASN A 47 -50.53 50.92 -45.55
N SER A 48 -50.20 49.61 -45.54
CA SER A 48 -51.20 48.53 -45.71
C SER A 48 -50.67 47.08 -45.65
N SER A 49 -51.16 46.33 -44.65
CA SER A 49 -51.74 44.95 -44.73
C SER A 49 -50.90 43.68 -45.04
N ILE A 50 -50.97 42.74 -44.09
CA ILE A 50 -51.23 41.27 -44.24
C ILE A 50 -50.00 40.38 -44.64
N SER A 51 -49.70 39.24 -43.99
CA SER A 51 -50.38 38.45 -42.94
C SER A 51 -49.43 37.76 -41.93
N THR A 52 -50.01 37.27 -40.81
CA THR A 52 -49.70 36.03 -40.02
C THR A 52 -48.24 35.62 -39.70
N ASP A 53 -47.90 35.14 -38.49
CA ASP A 53 -48.74 34.57 -37.42
C ASP A 53 -48.45 35.13 -36.02
N ALA A 54 -49.35 34.84 -35.07
CA ALA A 54 -49.31 35.38 -33.71
C ALA A 54 -48.60 34.44 -32.71
N GLY A 55 -47.52 34.94 -32.09
CA GLY A 55 -46.96 34.34 -30.89
C GLY A 55 -47.90 34.55 -29.69
N TRP A 56 -48.28 33.47 -29.02
CA TRP A 56 -48.96 33.55 -27.73
C TRP A 56 -47.93 33.89 -26.65
N GLN A 57 -48.11 35.02 -25.97
CA GLN A 57 -47.41 35.29 -24.73
C GLN A 57 -48.05 34.43 -23.64
N ASP A 58 -47.29 33.50 -23.06
CA ASP A 58 -47.70 32.88 -21.80
C ASP A 58 -47.66 33.94 -20.68
N SER A 59 -48.62 33.86 -19.76
CA SER A 59 -48.87 34.86 -18.73
C SER A 59 -48.76 34.26 -17.33
N SER A 60 -47.59 33.69 -17.03
CA SER A 60 -47.16 33.41 -15.67
C SER A 60 -46.46 34.65 -15.08
N SER A 61 -46.78 35.00 -13.84
CA SER A 61 -46.26 36.20 -13.17
C SER A 61 -44.84 35.98 -12.66
N GLY A 62 -43.89 36.81 -13.11
CA GLY A 62 -42.53 36.83 -12.59
C GLY A 62 -42.44 37.42 -11.18
N GLU A 63 -42.89 36.67 -10.18
CA GLU A 63 -42.43 36.87 -8.80
C GLU A 63 -41.06 36.19 -8.65
N THR A 64 -40.02 36.97 -8.36
CA THR A 64 -38.68 36.46 -8.07
C THR A 64 -38.64 35.82 -6.68
N LEU A 65 -38.13 34.59 -6.57
CA LEU A 65 -37.90 33.90 -5.30
C LEU A 65 -37.17 34.80 -4.29
N SER A 66 -37.56 34.71 -3.02
CA SER A 66 -36.84 35.40 -1.94
C SER A 66 -35.43 34.82 -1.75
N PRO A 67 -34.47 35.57 -1.17
CA PRO A 67 -33.14 35.04 -0.87
C PRO A 67 -33.12 33.81 0.04
N ALA A 68 -34.16 33.62 0.87
CA ALA A 68 -34.34 32.41 1.67
C ALA A 68 -34.91 31.25 0.83
N GLN A 69 -35.90 31.53 -0.03
CA GLN A 69 -36.53 30.52 -0.90
C GLN A 69 -35.58 29.92 -1.94
N LYS A 70 -34.51 30.64 -2.31
CA LYS A 70 -33.43 30.10 -3.15
C LYS A 70 -32.65 28.96 -2.49
N LYS A 71 -32.50 28.99 -1.17
CA LYS A 71 -31.71 28.04 -0.35
C LYS A 71 -32.49 26.79 0.05
N LEU A 72 -33.52 26.43 -0.72
CA LEU A 72 -34.40 25.28 -0.48
C LEU A 72 -34.38 24.36 -1.71
N SER A 73 -34.26 23.04 -1.50
CA SER A 73 -34.47 22.07 -2.58
C SER A 73 -35.89 22.17 -3.16
N SER A 74 -36.07 21.73 -4.42
CA SER A 74 -37.31 21.99 -5.16
C SER A 74 -38.57 21.40 -4.51
N ASP A 75 -38.44 20.27 -3.81
CA ASP A 75 -39.50 19.65 -3.02
C ASP A 75 -39.84 20.42 -1.74
N LEU A 76 -38.84 20.94 -1.03
CA LEU A 76 -39.02 21.83 0.13
C LEU A 76 -39.75 23.13 -0.26
N LEU A 77 -39.38 23.74 -1.39
CA LEU A 77 -40.04 24.93 -1.92
C LEU A 77 -41.49 24.66 -2.35
N GLN A 78 -41.75 23.49 -2.97
CA GLN A 78 -43.09 23.05 -3.35
C GLN A 78 -43.98 22.70 -2.13
N LEU A 79 -43.36 22.29 -1.02
CA LEU A 79 -44.04 21.99 0.24
C LEU A 79 -44.32 23.24 1.09
N SER A 80 -43.43 24.23 1.07
CA SER A 80 -43.61 25.49 1.81
C SER A 80 -44.59 26.45 1.13
N ASP A 81 -44.60 26.52 -0.20
CA ASP A 81 -45.53 27.34 -0.98
C ASP A 81 -46.12 26.56 -2.17
N GLU A 82 -47.37 26.12 -1.99
CA GLU A 82 -48.14 25.32 -2.95
C GLU A 82 -48.33 26.01 -4.32
N ARG A 83 -47.95 27.28 -4.48
CA ARG A 83 -47.90 27.99 -5.78
C ARG A 83 -46.80 27.46 -6.71
N TYR A 84 -45.78 26.80 -6.19
CA TYR A 84 -44.69 26.21 -6.99
C TYR A 84 -44.94 24.76 -7.43
N LEU A 85 -46.04 24.13 -6.98
CA LEU A 85 -46.41 22.77 -7.37
C LEU A 85 -46.59 22.64 -8.89
N SER A 86 -45.98 21.60 -9.47
CA SER A 86 -46.08 21.35 -10.91
C SER A 86 -47.48 20.84 -11.33
N GLY A 87 -47.91 21.17 -12.55
CA GLY A 87 -49.32 21.18 -12.97
C GLY A 87 -50.11 19.86 -12.98
N LYS A 88 -49.56 18.75 -12.46
CA LYS A 88 -50.26 17.47 -12.26
C LYS A 88 -49.99 16.79 -10.90
N GLU A 89 -49.09 17.33 -10.06
CA GLU A 89 -48.88 16.83 -8.69
C GLU A 89 -49.70 17.68 -7.69
N SER A 90 -50.50 17.04 -6.84
CA SER A 90 -51.26 17.75 -5.79
C SER A 90 -50.44 17.86 -4.50
N ALA A 91 -50.76 18.85 -3.66
CA ALA A 91 -50.07 19.05 -2.39
C ALA A 91 -50.19 17.84 -1.44
N GLU A 92 -51.30 17.10 -1.50
CA GLU A 92 -51.49 15.84 -0.78
C GLU A 92 -50.67 14.69 -1.38
N THR A 93 -50.43 14.72 -2.70
CA THR A 93 -49.61 13.73 -3.40
C THR A 93 -48.13 13.91 -3.05
N LEU A 94 -47.63 15.15 -3.06
CA LEU A 94 -46.28 15.50 -2.59
C LEU A 94 -46.06 15.10 -1.13
N ARG A 95 -46.98 15.49 -0.22
CA ARG A 95 -46.90 15.09 1.20
C ARG A 95 -46.91 13.57 1.37
N ALA A 96 -47.78 12.84 0.67
CA ALA A 96 -47.80 11.38 0.72
C ALA A 96 -46.52 10.73 0.18
N ARG A 97 -45.88 11.33 -0.85
CA ARG A 97 -44.57 10.92 -1.38
C ARG A 97 -43.48 11.06 -0.33
N MET A 98 -43.38 12.23 0.31
CA MET A 98 -42.34 12.51 1.31
C MET A 98 -42.50 11.65 2.58
N VAL A 99 -43.73 11.43 3.06
CA VAL A 99 -44.00 10.49 4.17
C VAL A 99 -43.55 9.07 3.84
N LYS A 100 -43.83 8.57 2.62
CA LYS A 100 -43.39 7.25 2.14
C LYS A 100 -41.85 7.11 2.09
N LEU A 101 -41.14 8.22 1.94
CA LEU A 101 -39.67 8.27 1.83
C LEU A 101 -38.97 8.57 3.18
N GLY A 102 -39.71 8.67 4.29
CA GLY A 102 -39.16 9.06 5.60
C GLY A 102 -38.87 10.56 5.75
N GLN A 103 -39.22 11.38 4.76
CA GLN A 103 -38.82 12.79 4.63
C GLN A 103 -39.76 13.78 5.33
N LEU A 104 -40.95 13.34 5.75
CA LEU A 104 -42.00 14.18 6.34
C LEU A 104 -42.72 13.41 7.46
N SER A 105 -42.83 13.99 8.65
CA SER A 105 -43.49 13.37 9.80
C SER A 105 -45.02 13.59 9.79
N GLN A 106 -45.81 12.52 9.92
CA GLN A 106 -47.25 12.67 10.19
C GLN A 106 -47.54 12.84 11.69
N ALA A 107 -48.35 13.84 12.04
CA ALA A 107 -48.96 13.94 13.36
C ALA A 107 -50.15 12.97 13.49
N GLU A 108 -50.31 12.30 14.64
CA GLU A 108 -51.47 11.42 14.86
C GLU A 108 -52.80 12.21 14.80
N PRO A 109 -53.85 11.67 14.15
CA PRO A 109 -55.14 12.34 14.05
C PRO A 109 -55.86 12.37 15.41
N VAL A 110 -55.74 13.50 16.12
CA VAL A 110 -56.33 13.72 17.45
C VAL A 110 -57.80 13.31 17.49
N SER A 111 -58.09 12.26 18.25
CA SER A 111 -59.42 11.67 18.38
C SER A 111 -60.45 12.71 18.85
N ARG A 112 -61.43 13.03 17.99
CA ARG A 112 -62.51 13.97 18.30
C ARG A 112 -63.44 13.40 19.39
N ARG A 113 -63.06 13.60 20.64
CA ARG A 113 -63.85 13.25 21.82
C ARG A 113 -65.12 14.11 21.84
N ALA A 114 -66.26 13.51 21.50
CA ALA A 114 -67.54 14.21 21.43
C ALA A 114 -67.96 14.77 22.81
N VAL A 115 -68.41 16.03 22.82
CA VAL A 115 -69.01 16.73 23.98
C VAL A 115 -70.32 17.38 23.50
N PRO A 116 -71.43 17.29 24.26
CA PRO A 116 -72.77 17.56 23.72
C PRO A 116 -73.19 19.04 23.69
N SER A 117 -74.31 19.28 23.01
CA SER A 117 -74.97 20.56 22.74
C SER A 117 -75.27 21.43 23.97
N GLY A 118 -75.06 22.76 23.86
CA GLY A 118 -75.48 23.74 24.87
C GLY A 118 -75.38 25.22 24.45
N GLU A 119 -76.47 25.74 23.87
CA GLU A 119 -76.85 27.18 23.79
C GLU A 119 -75.96 28.17 23.00
N ASN A 120 -76.33 29.47 23.02
CA ASN A 120 -76.25 30.41 21.88
C ASN A 120 -75.48 31.73 22.21
N PRO A 121 -75.01 32.54 21.24
CA PRO A 121 -73.98 33.56 21.47
C PRO A 121 -74.45 35.04 21.55
N GLU A 122 -73.76 35.82 22.40
CA GLU A 122 -73.61 37.31 22.42
C GLU A 122 -72.50 37.60 23.48
N ILE A 123 -71.63 38.62 23.46
CA ILE A 123 -71.30 39.83 22.67
C ILE A 123 -69.72 39.86 22.65
N ALA A 124 -68.91 40.53 21.81
CA ALA A 124 -69.01 41.77 21.04
C ALA A 124 -68.05 41.79 19.82
N ALA A 125 -67.38 42.92 19.51
CA ALA A 125 -66.50 43.10 18.34
C ALA A 125 -65.26 43.99 18.62
N GLY A 126 -64.21 43.84 17.79
CA GLY A 126 -63.01 44.68 17.77
C GLY A 126 -62.13 44.35 16.55
N SER A 127 -61.48 45.37 15.97
CA SER A 127 -60.58 45.31 14.79
C SER A 127 -59.51 44.20 14.84
N GLY A 128 -59.08 43.58 13.73
CA GLY A 128 -59.39 43.85 12.33
C GLY A 128 -58.18 44.25 11.49
N GLU A 129 -57.28 43.30 11.21
CA GLU A 129 -56.29 43.39 10.12
C GLU A 129 -55.80 41.97 9.72
N ASN A 130 -55.21 41.87 8.53
CA ASN A 130 -54.69 40.70 7.82
C ASN A 130 -54.55 39.35 8.58
N ALA A 131 -55.36 38.38 8.20
CA ALA A 131 -55.07 36.96 8.40
C ALA A 131 -54.55 36.34 7.09
N SER A 132 -53.25 36.07 7.03
CA SER A 132 -52.73 35.03 6.12
C SER A 132 -53.35 33.67 6.50
N LYS A 133 -53.48 32.75 5.55
CA LYS A 133 -53.92 31.38 5.86
C LYS A 133 -52.85 30.73 6.74
N ALA A 134 -53.22 30.29 7.94
CA ALA A 134 -52.41 29.34 8.70
C ALA A 134 -52.36 27.99 7.95
N SER A 135 -51.25 27.26 8.10
CA SER A 135 -51.15 25.85 7.68
C SER A 135 -52.28 25.04 8.31
N SER A 136 -52.83 24.07 7.58
CA SER A 136 -53.77 23.08 8.14
C SER A 136 -53.06 21.99 8.99
N TYR A 137 -51.74 22.02 9.03
CA TYR A 137 -50.88 21.03 9.70
C TYR A 137 -49.79 21.78 10.51
N PRO A 138 -50.03 22.09 11.80
CA PRO A 138 -49.09 22.87 12.62
C PRO A 138 -47.93 22.03 13.19
N ASP A 139 -48.01 20.70 13.10
CA ASP A 139 -47.06 19.76 13.69
C ASP A 139 -46.21 19.01 12.63
N GLU A 140 -46.25 19.40 11.34
CA GLU A 140 -45.47 18.80 10.25
C GLU A 140 -43.98 19.23 10.32
N LYS A 141 -43.06 18.26 10.37
CA LYS A 141 -41.60 18.45 10.27
C LYS A 141 -41.03 17.71 9.06
N VAL A 142 -40.08 18.34 8.38
CA VAL A 142 -39.28 17.74 7.28
C VAL A 142 -37.91 17.30 7.76
N TYR A 143 -37.39 16.21 7.20
CA TYR A 143 -36.04 15.70 7.48
C TYR A 143 -35.05 16.22 6.42
N VAL A 144 -34.05 17.00 6.85
CA VAL A 144 -33.17 17.76 5.96
C VAL A 144 -31.69 17.71 6.36
N TYR A 145 -30.82 17.80 5.37
CA TYR A 145 -29.47 18.32 5.53
C TYR A 145 -29.54 19.86 5.54
N VAL A 146 -28.92 20.48 6.56
CA VAL A 146 -28.67 21.92 6.66
C VAL A 146 -27.17 22.13 6.47
N TYR A 147 -26.79 22.68 5.32
CA TYR A 147 -25.41 23.05 5.02
C TYR A 147 -25.12 24.42 5.63
N LEU A 148 -24.02 24.54 6.39
CA LEU A 148 -23.66 25.77 7.08
C LEU A 148 -22.44 26.45 6.46
N GLU A 149 -22.33 27.75 6.67
CA GLU A 149 -21.13 28.52 6.36
C GLU A 149 -19.91 28.04 7.19
N PRO A 150 -18.68 28.02 6.65
CA PRO A 150 -17.49 27.54 7.39
C PRO A 150 -17.16 28.31 8.69
N PHE A 151 -17.71 29.52 8.88
CA PHE A 151 -17.58 30.28 10.13
C PHE A 151 -18.74 30.08 11.12
N ALA A 152 -19.79 29.35 10.73
CA ALA A 152 -21.00 29.19 11.51
C ALA A 152 -20.87 28.11 12.61
N ASN A 153 -21.44 28.39 13.77
CA ASN A 153 -21.55 27.41 14.84
C ASN A 153 -22.96 26.79 14.83
N SER A 154 -23.06 25.47 14.58
CA SER A 154 -24.34 24.75 14.48
C SER A 154 -25.22 24.80 15.73
N SER A 155 -24.77 25.38 16.85
CA SER A 155 -25.62 25.71 18.01
C SER A 155 -26.75 26.68 17.68
N ILE A 156 -26.61 27.53 16.65
CA ILE A 156 -27.67 28.47 16.21
C ILE A 156 -28.98 27.76 15.82
N LEU A 157 -28.87 26.51 15.34
CA LEU A 157 -29.99 25.73 14.82
C LEU A 157 -30.96 25.26 15.92
N ALA A 158 -30.52 25.22 17.18
CA ALA A 158 -31.31 24.73 18.31
C ALA A 158 -32.55 25.60 18.65
N GLY A 159 -32.71 26.77 18.01
CA GLY A 159 -33.94 27.58 18.07
C GLY A 159 -34.94 27.32 16.94
N TYR A 160 -34.59 26.50 15.94
CA TYR A 160 -35.33 26.33 14.68
C TYR A 160 -35.61 24.88 14.29
N CYS A 161 -34.82 23.92 14.77
CA CYS A 161 -34.97 22.51 14.41
C CYS A 161 -34.50 21.54 15.51
N GLU A 162 -34.98 20.30 15.44
CA GLU A 162 -34.49 19.19 16.24
C GLU A 162 -33.34 18.52 15.47
N VAL A 163 -32.10 18.82 15.88
CA VAL A 163 -30.90 18.26 15.25
C VAL A 163 -30.69 16.83 15.71
N GLU A 164 -30.52 15.94 14.74
CA GLU A 164 -30.30 14.50 14.92
C GLU A 164 -28.80 14.18 14.93
N ASP A 165 -28.04 14.67 13.94
CA ASP A 165 -26.58 14.49 13.88
C ASP A 165 -25.83 15.69 13.24
N ARG A 166 -24.49 15.74 13.35
CA ARG A 166 -23.64 16.89 12.98
C ARG A 166 -22.25 16.47 12.51
N ASP A 167 -21.98 16.69 11.22
CA ASP A 167 -20.63 16.88 10.73
C ASP A 167 -20.12 18.29 11.15
N LYS A 168 -18.87 18.37 11.60
CA LYS A 168 -18.20 19.62 11.99
C LYS A 168 -17.07 20.03 11.05
N GLU A 169 -16.59 19.08 10.24
CA GLU A 169 -15.51 19.21 9.26
C GLU A 169 -16.10 19.79 7.98
N ASN A 170 -17.14 19.14 7.45
CA ASN A 170 -17.87 19.55 6.25
C ASN A 170 -19.02 20.53 6.53
N HIS A 171 -19.20 20.94 7.79
CA HIS A 171 -20.23 21.91 8.23
C HIS A 171 -21.69 21.49 7.94
N ILE A 172 -21.98 20.18 7.84
CA ILE A 172 -23.32 19.62 7.55
C ILE A 172 -24.06 19.24 8.83
N VAL A 173 -25.35 19.54 8.93
CA VAL A 173 -26.21 19.13 10.05
C VAL A 173 -27.43 18.37 9.55
N VAL A 174 -27.74 17.23 10.16
CA VAL A 174 -28.94 16.42 9.87
C VAL A 174 -30.02 16.76 10.91
N ALA A 175 -31.22 17.18 10.47
CA ALA A 175 -32.24 17.70 11.38
C ALA A 175 -33.69 17.56 10.91
N TRP A 176 -34.61 17.52 11.88
CA TRP A 176 -36.05 17.70 11.66
C TRP A 176 -36.46 19.17 11.86
N VAL A 177 -36.85 19.82 10.77
CA VAL A 177 -37.26 21.24 10.73
C VAL A 177 -38.79 21.33 10.66
N PRO A 178 -39.48 22.03 11.59
CA PRO A 178 -40.90 22.34 11.44
C PRO A 178 -41.17 23.15 10.17
N LEU A 179 -42.19 22.79 9.39
CA LEU A 179 -42.42 23.39 8.06
C LEU A 179 -42.58 24.92 8.11
N GLU A 180 -43.18 25.47 9.16
CA GLU A 180 -43.31 26.92 9.38
C GLU A 180 -41.99 27.64 9.72
N SER A 181 -40.98 26.91 10.20
CA SER A 181 -39.65 27.45 10.51
C SER A 181 -38.71 27.45 9.30
N LEU A 182 -39.04 26.73 8.22
CA LEU A 182 -38.15 26.42 7.11
C LEU A 182 -37.59 27.67 6.39
N GLU A 183 -38.46 28.60 5.98
CA GLU A 183 -38.01 29.87 5.36
C GLU A 183 -37.26 30.76 6.35
N THR A 184 -37.56 30.68 7.65
CA THR A 184 -36.86 31.46 8.69
C THR A 184 -35.44 30.92 8.93
N LEU A 185 -35.28 29.60 8.87
CA LEU A 185 -33.99 28.93 8.98
C LEU A 185 -33.11 29.21 7.73
N ALA A 186 -33.70 29.15 6.54
CA ALA A 186 -33.01 29.51 5.29
C ALA A 186 -32.66 31.02 5.21
N ALA A 187 -33.40 31.89 5.90
CA ALA A 187 -33.11 33.32 5.98
C ALA A 187 -31.90 33.68 6.86
N LEU A 188 -31.29 32.72 7.56
CA LEU A 188 -30.06 32.95 8.33
C LEU A 188 -28.87 33.23 7.41
N SER A 189 -27.97 34.11 7.85
CA SER A 189 -26.68 34.38 7.18
C SER A 189 -25.69 33.23 7.30
N GLU A 190 -25.91 32.34 8.26
CA GLU A 190 -25.03 31.22 8.63
C GLU A 190 -25.42 29.89 7.98
N VAL A 191 -26.59 29.82 7.33
CA VAL A 191 -27.09 28.64 6.59
C VAL A 191 -26.82 28.86 5.12
N LYS A 192 -26.05 27.99 4.49
CA LYS A 192 -25.71 28.03 3.06
C LYS A 192 -26.87 27.50 2.21
N ASN A 193 -27.33 26.28 2.49
CA ASN A 193 -28.38 25.58 1.76
C ASN A 193 -29.19 24.62 2.68
N ILE A 194 -30.43 24.31 2.31
CA ILE A 194 -31.26 23.28 2.96
C ILE A 194 -31.82 22.32 1.90
N GLN A 195 -31.56 21.03 2.10
CA GLN A 195 -31.94 19.96 1.17
C GLN A 195 -32.62 18.83 1.94
N THR A 196 -33.73 18.30 1.45
CA THR A 196 -34.33 17.08 2.02
C THR A 196 -33.33 15.93 2.06
N VAL A 197 -33.28 15.16 3.16
CA VAL A 197 -32.50 13.92 3.19
C VAL A 197 -33.07 12.97 2.15
N LEU A 198 -32.26 12.63 1.14
CA LEU A 198 -32.60 11.61 0.16
C LEU A 198 -32.24 10.23 0.75
N PRO A 199 -33.16 9.26 0.75
CA PRO A 199 -32.89 7.94 1.34
C PRO A 199 -31.81 7.18 0.55
N PRO A 200 -31.08 6.25 1.19
CA PRO A 200 -30.13 5.38 0.50
C PRO A 200 -30.81 4.58 -0.62
N PHE A 201 -30.02 4.15 -1.60
CA PHE A 201 -30.45 3.18 -2.60
C PHE A 201 -29.65 1.88 -2.50
N VAL A 202 -30.36 0.81 -2.19
CA VAL A 202 -29.95 -0.61 -2.29
C VAL A 202 -29.88 -0.99 -3.77
N ARG A 203 -28.81 -1.62 -4.23
CA ARG A 203 -28.56 -1.86 -5.67
C ARG A 203 -29.21 -3.17 -6.16
N GLN A 204 -30.49 -3.31 -5.83
CA GLN A 204 -31.30 -4.52 -6.01
C GLN A 204 -31.41 -5.04 -7.46
N GLY A 205 -30.94 -6.28 -7.66
CA GLY A 205 -31.12 -7.06 -8.89
C GLY A 205 -31.90 -8.34 -8.66
N ASN A 206 -32.76 -8.73 -9.62
CA ASN A 206 -33.82 -9.71 -9.37
C ASN A 206 -33.58 -11.17 -9.84
N THR A 207 -32.52 -11.84 -9.35
CA THR A 207 -32.54 -13.23 -8.78
C THR A 207 -31.90 -14.56 -9.54
N VAL A 208 -31.01 -15.53 -8.99
CA VAL A 208 -30.63 -17.00 -9.46
C VAL A 208 -29.36 -17.29 -10.39
N SER A 209 -28.69 -18.52 -10.44
CA SER A 209 -27.35 -18.99 -9.87
C SER A 209 -26.27 -19.65 -10.78
N LYS A 210 -24.97 -19.74 -10.35
CA LYS A 210 -24.15 -20.96 -9.87
C LYS A 210 -22.78 -20.63 -9.16
N GLY A 211 -22.59 -19.45 -8.57
CA GLY A 211 -21.30 -18.80 -8.23
C GLY A 211 -20.15 -19.64 -7.63
N ASP A 212 -20.35 -20.31 -6.49
CA ASP A 212 -19.29 -21.06 -5.75
C ASP A 212 -18.60 -22.19 -6.56
N SER A 213 -19.28 -22.70 -7.60
CA SER A 213 -18.71 -23.64 -8.56
C SER A 213 -17.99 -22.95 -9.72
N ILE A 214 -18.57 -21.85 -10.24
CA ILE A 214 -18.01 -21.08 -11.36
C ILE A 214 -16.66 -20.45 -11.00
N LEU A 215 -16.57 -19.87 -9.80
CA LEU A 215 -15.39 -19.13 -9.34
C LEU A 215 -14.31 -20.03 -8.71
N ASN A 216 -14.45 -21.36 -8.85
CA ASN A 216 -13.57 -22.41 -8.32
C ASN A 216 -13.40 -22.46 -6.79
N ALA A 217 -14.21 -21.72 -6.02
CA ALA A 217 -14.13 -21.67 -4.56
C ALA A 217 -14.42 -23.03 -3.91
N SER A 218 -15.48 -23.73 -4.33
CA SER A 218 -15.76 -25.13 -3.96
C SER A 218 -14.57 -26.08 -4.20
N SER A 219 -13.87 -25.94 -5.33
CA SER A 219 -12.69 -26.74 -5.66
C SER A 219 -11.51 -26.43 -4.74
N LEU A 220 -11.26 -25.14 -4.47
CA LEU A 220 -10.27 -24.68 -3.50
C LEU A 220 -10.53 -25.25 -2.09
N ARG A 221 -11.77 -25.15 -1.58
CA ARG A 221 -12.15 -25.74 -0.28
C ARG A 221 -11.95 -27.26 -0.27
N GLY A 222 -12.35 -27.94 -1.34
CA GLY A 222 -12.24 -29.40 -1.48
C GLY A 222 -10.80 -29.94 -1.62
N LEU A 223 -9.88 -29.16 -2.20
CA LEU A 223 -8.48 -29.53 -2.41
C LEU A 223 -7.60 -29.21 -1.19
N TYR A 224 -7.78 -28.03 -0.59
CA TYR A 224 -6.85 -27.48 0.42
C TYR A 224 -7.44 -27.43 1.84
N GLY A 225 -8.74 -27.68 2.01
CA GLY A 225 -9.41 -27.71 3.32
C GLY A 225 -9.61 -26.35 3.99
N ILE A 226 -9.33 -25.25 3.27
CA ILE A 226 -9.53 -23.88 3.75
C ILE A 226 -11.00 -23.46 3.64
N ASN A 227 -11.42 -22.49 4.45
CA ASN A 227 -12.84 -22.15 4.63
C ASN A 227 -13.13 -20.70 5.06
N GLY A 228 -12.14 -19.82 5.19
CA GLY A 228 -12.33 -18.45 5.72
C GLY A 228 -12.07 -18.29 7.23
N THR A 229 -11.79 -19.37 7.98
CA THR A 229 -11.62 -19.27 9.44
C THR A 229 -10.44 -18.39 9.86
N GLY A 230 -10.73 -17.45 10.75
CA GLY A 230 -9.79 -16.42 11.22
C GLY A 230 -9.95 -15.07 10.52
N ILE A 231 -10.80 -14.96 9.49
CA ILE A 231 -11.17 -13.70 8.84
C ILE A 231 -12.56 -13.25 9.33
N LYS A 232 -12.68 -11.95 9.59
CA LYS A 232 -13.94 -11.27 9.90
C LYS A 232 -14.42 -10.47 8.70
N ILE A 233 -15.68 -10.67 8.31
CA ILE A 233 -16.29 -10.05 7.13
C ILE A 233 -17.51 -9.24 7.57
N GLY A 234 -17.48 -7.93 7.32
CA GLY A 234 -18.58 -7.01 7.58
C GLY A 234 -19.40 -6.71 6.33
N ILE A 235 -20.73 -6.72 6.47
CA ILE A 235 -21.68 -6.35 5.41
C ILE A 235 -22.45 -5.10 5.79
N ILE A 236 -22.55 -4.15 4.85
CA ILE A 236 -23.44 -2.98 4.93
C ILE A 236 -24.47 -3.07 3.79
N SER A 237 -25.76 -3.16 4.13
CA SER A 237 -26.87 -3.23 3.15
C SER A 237 -28.19 -2.75 3.77
N ASP A 238 -29.36 -3.12 3.22
CA ASP A 238 -30.68 -2.64 3.66
C ASP A 238 -31.13 -3.22 5.02
N GLY A 239 -30.99 -4.54 5.19
CA GLY A 239 -31.44 -5.26 6.37
C GLY A 239 -31.31 -6.78 6.26
N VAL A 240 -31.70 -7.43 7.36
CA VAL A 240 -31.54 -8.89 7.59
C VAL A 240 -32.80 -9.52 8.21
N ASP A 241 -33.98 -9.08 7.79
CA ASP A 241 -35.26 -9.46 8.44
C ASP A 241 -35.57 -10.97 8.33
N SER A 242 -35.12 -11.64 7.28
CA SER A 242 -35.24 -13.09 7.04
C SER A 242 -34.01 -13.91 7.47
N LEU A 243 -32.98 -13.32 8.08
CA LEU A 243 -31.79 -14.05 8.56
C LEU A 243 -32.16 -15.26 9.44
N LYS A 244 -33.21 -15.13 10.27
CA LYS A 244 -33.68 -16.23 11.14
C LYS A 244 -34.34 -17.37 10.38
N ASP A 245 -34.87 -17.12 9.19
CA ASP A 245 -35.44 -18.18 8.34
C ASP A 245 -34.29 -18.96 7.66
N ALA A 246 -33.28 -18.26 7.11
CA ALA A 246 -32.06 -18.87 6.55
C ALA A 246 -31.26 -19.67 7.61
N GLN A 247 -31.20 -19.17 8.85
CA GLN A 247 -30.64 -19.90 9.99
C GLN A 247 -31.48 -21.13 10.39
N ALA A 248 -32.78 -21.17 10.06
CA ALA A 248 -33.67 -22.28 10.38
C ALA A 248 -33.71 -23.36 9.28
N THR A 249 -33.44 -23.00 8.03
CA THR A 249 -33.19 -23.95 6.92
C THR A 249 -31.77 -24.51 6.99
N GLY A 250 -30.81 -23.72 7.47
CA GLY A 250 -29.40 -24.09 7.64
C GLY A 250 -28.49 -23.57 6.52
N ASP A 251 -28.99 -22.65 5.70
CA ASP A 251 -28.26 -22.01 4.60
C ASP A 251 -27.29 -20.91 5.11
N ILE A 252 -27.43 -20.48 6.37
CA ILE A 252 -26.44 -19.65 7.07
C ILE A 252 -26.25 -20.04 8.54
N SER A 253 -25.03 -19.85 9.05
CA SER A 253 -24.68 -20.04 10.46
C SER A 253 -25.57 -19.25 11.43
N SER A 254 -25.81 -19.82 12.62
CA SER A 254 -26.45 -19.12 13.74
C SER A 254 -25.60 -18.01 14.35
N ASP A 255 -24.30 -17.96 14.03
CA ASP A 255 -23.27 -17.12 14.66
C ASP A 255 -22.98 -15.84 13.83
N VAL A 256 -24.05 -15.15 13.39
CA VAL A 256 -23.98 -13.88 12.64
C VAL A 256 -24.16 -12.71 13.59
N HIS A 257 -23.19 -11.79 13.61
CA HIS A 257 -23.15 -10.63 14.48
C HIS A 257 -23.87 -9.42 13.87
N VAL A 258 -25.18 -9.33 14.12
CA VAL A 258 -26.00 -8.17 13.73
C VAL A 258 -25.78 -7.01 14.69
N LEU A 259 -25.06 -5.99 14.24
CA LEU A 259 -24.79 -4.74 14.97
C LEU A 259 -26.00 -3.78 14.89
N SER A 260 -26.64 -3.70 13.72
CA SER A 260 -27.83 -2.89 13.50
C SER A 260 -28.73 -3.51 12.42
N ASN A 261 -30.06 -3.38 12.60
CA ASN A 261 -31.09 -3.68 11.59
C ASN A 261 -32.32 -2.79 11.87
N LYS A 262 -32.17 -1.48 11.63
CA LYS A 262 -33.17 -0.43 11.89
C LYS A 262 -33.95 -0.01 10.64
N VAL A 263 -33.27 0.06 9.49
CA VAL A 263 -33.86 0.42 8.19
C VAL A 263 -34.88 -0.65 7.76
N GLY A 264 -34.50 -1.93 7.87
CA GLY A 264 -35.34 -3.07 7.50
C GLY A 264 -35.21 -3.39 6.02
N GLY A 265 -35.24 -4.68 5.69
CA GLY A 265 -34.71 -5.17 4.42
C GLY A 265 -34.26 -6.63 4.47
N ASN A 266 -33.79 -7.14 3.33
CA ASN A 266 -33.42 -8.55 3.16
C ASN A 266 -32.24 -8.78 2.21
N GLU A 267 -31.73 -7.75 1.53
CA GLU A 267 -30.60 -7.85 0.63
C GLU A 267 -29.31 -8.19 1.39
N GLY A 268 -29.16 -7.63 2.60
CA GLY A 268 -28.11 -8.01 3.55
C GLY A 268 -28.12 -9.51 3.89
N THR A 269 -29.29 -10.14 4.07
CA THR A 269 -29.38 -11.60 4.24
C THR A 269 -28.88 -12.35 3.01
N ASN A 270 -29.27 -11.91 1.81
CA ASN A 270 -28.81 -12.55 0.56
C ASN A 270 -27.28 -12.43 0.36
N MET A 271 -26.68 -11.28 0.71
CA MET A 271 -25.24 -11.07 0.66
C MET A 271 -24.48 -11.95 1.67
N LEU A 272 -25.02 -12.10 2.89
CA LEU A 272 -24.44 -12.96 3.92
C LEU A 272 -24.50 -14.46 3.56
N GLU A 273 -25.58 -14.91 2.92
CA GLU A 273 -25.71 -16.30 2.44
C GLU A 273 -24.64 -16.63 1.37
N ILE A 274 -24.40 -15.74 0.40
CA ILE A 274 -23.31 -15.87 -0.58
C ILE A 274 -21.94 -16.05 0.09
N ILE A 275 -21.66 -15.24 1.11
CA ILE A 275 -20.39 -15.27 1.81
C ILE A 275 -20.27 -16.55 2.63
N HIS A 276 -21.37 -17.04 3.21
CA HIS A 276 -21.38 -18.32 3.93
C HIS A 276 -21.15 -19.51 3.00
N ASP A 277 -21.73 -19.53 1.79
CA ASP A 277 -21.50 -20.58 0.78
C ASP A 277 -20.01 -20.71 0.42
N ILE A 278 -19.34 -19.57 0.22
CA ILE A 278 -17.94 -19.50 -0.25
C ILE A 278 -16.92 -19.61 0.88
N ALA A 279 -17.16 -18.95 2.00
CA ALA A 279 -16.28 -18.84 3.17
C ALA A 279 -17.01 -19.24 4.47
N PRO A 280 -17.53 -20.49 4.60
CA PRO A 280 -18.41 -20.92 5.70
C PRO A 280 -17.77 -20.91 7.09
N GLY A 281 -16.44 -20.73 7.17
CA GLY A 281 -15.69 -20.63 8.41
C GLY A 281 -15.36 -19.21 8.86
N ALA A 282 -15.68 -18.18 8.06
CA ALA A 282 -15.45 -16.78 8.42
C ALA A 282 -16.46 -16.29 9.47
N GLU A 283 -16.05 -15.32 10.28
CA GLU A 283 -16.91 -14.64 11.26
C GLU A 283 -17.68 -13.52 10.55
N LEU A 284 -19.01 -13.60 10.53
CA LEU A 284 -19.87 -12.73 9.73
C LEU A 284 -20.53 -11.64 10.59
N TYR A 285 -20.38 -10.39 10.16
CA TYR A 285 -20.93 -9.20 10.78
C TYR A 285 -21.88 -8.46 9.84
N PHE A 286 -22.92 -7.83 10.38
CA PHE A 286 -23.88 -7.04 9.62
C PHE A 286 -24.23 -5.72 10.30
N HIS A 287 -24.31 -4.65 9.52
CA HIS A 287 -24.90 -3.38 9.92
C HIS A 287 -25.81 -2.88 8.79
N ASP A 288 -26.99 -2.32 9.10
CA ASP A 288 -27.78 -1.63 8.09
C ASP A 288 -27.09 -0.32 7.62
N CYS A 289 -27.40 0.12 6.41
CA CYS A 289 -26.81 1.32 5.79
C CYS A 289 -27.19 2.65 6.47
N GLY A 290 -28.03 2.64 7.50
CA GLY A 290 -28.57 3.85 8.12
C GLY A 290 -29.53 4.61 7.21
N ASN A 291 -30.04 5.75 7.69
CA ASN A 291 -30.99 6.58 6.96
C ASN A 291 -30.30 7.77 6.24
N ASN A 292 -29.02 8.00 6.53
CA ASN A 292 -28.23 9.11 5.98
C ASN A 292 -26.73 8.78 5.94
N ARG A 293 -25.93 9.57 5.22
CA ARG A 293 -24.49 9.35 4.99
C ARG A 293 -23.66 9.25 6.27
N LEU A 294 -23.99 10.00 7.32
CA LEU A 294 -23.26 9.97 8.59
C LEU A 294 -23.55 8.67 9.37
N GLU A 295 -24.77 8.13 9.28
CA GLU A 295 -25.09 6.79 9.82
C GLU A 295 -24.35 5.69 9.05
N PHE A 296 -24.10 5.86 7.74
CA PHE A 296 -23.31 4.92 6.93
C PHE A 296 -21.81 4.96 7.27
N ASN A 297 -21.22 6.14 7.43
CA ASN A 297 -19.84 6.27 7.92
C ASN A 297 -19.72 5.61 9.32
N GLY A 298 -20.68 5.86 10.22
CA GLY A 298 -20.76 5.16 11.50
C GLY A 298 -20.98 3.63 11.41
N ALA A 299 -21.53 3.12 10.30
CA ALA A 299 -21.65 1.69 10.04
C ALA A 299 -20.32 1.07 9.59
N VAL A 300 -19.54 1.79 8.79
CA VAL A 300 -18.14 1.44 8.44
C VAL A 300 -17.30 1.39 9.73
N ASP A 301 -17.32 2.46 10.52
CA ASP A 301 -16.64 2.54 11.82
C ASP A 301 -17.00 1.36 12.73
N ALA A 302 -18.28 1.00 12.83
CA ALA A 302 -18.74 -0.10 13.68
C ALA A 302 -18.15 -1.46 13.28
N LEU A 303 -18.01 -1.73 11.98
CA LEU A 303 -17.43 -2.96 11.47
C LEU A 303 -15.90 -3.00 11.66
N VAL A 304 -15.22 -1.86 11.48
CA VAL A 304 -13.78 -1.73 11.76
C VAL A 304 -13.48 -1.91 13.25
N ASN A 305 -14.29 -1.33 14.13
CA ASN A 305 -14.12 -1.46 15.59
C ASN A 305 -14.34 -2.91 16.10
N GLU A 306 -15.13 -3.72 15.41
CA GLU A 306 -15.24 -5.16 15.67
C GLU A 306 -14.09 -5.98 15.06
N GLY A 307 -13.22 -5.35 14.27
CA GLY A 307 -12.04 -5.98 13.65
C GLY A 307 -12.33 -6.68 12.33
N CYS A 308 -13.33 -6.23 11.55
CA CYS A 308 -13.57 -6.74 10.20
C CYS A 308 -12.39 -6.37 9.28
N THR A 309 -11.66 -7.37 8.78
CA THR A 309 -10.57 -7.15 7.81
C THR A 309 -11.06 -7.10 6.37
N VAL A 310 -12.30 -7.57 6.11
CA VAL A 310 -13.01 -7.35 4.85
C VAL A 310 -14.32 -6.63 5.15
N ILE A 311 -14.61 -5.55 4.42
CA ILE A 311 -15.91 -4.87 4.46
C ILE A 311 -16.48 -4.88 3.04
N CYS A 312 -17.77 -5.21 2.91
CA CYS A 312 -18.46 -5.25 1.63
C CYS A 312 -19.80 -4.50 1.70
N ASP A 313 -20.06 -3.61 0.75
CA ASP A 313 -21.32 -2.84 0.68
C ASP A 313 -21.98 -2.86 -0.72
N ASP A 314 -23.27 -2.53 -0.73
CA ASP A 314 -24.08 -2.44 -1.96
C ASP A 314 -24.82 -1.08 -2.13
N ILE A 315 -24.35 -0.03 -1.47
CA ILE A 315 -25.09 1.22 -1.31
C ILE A 315 -24.63 2.28 -2.33
N GLY A 316 -25.54 3.21 -2.66
CA GLY A 316 -25.19 4.43 -3.39
C GLY A 316 -26.01 5.64 -2.94
N TRP A 317 -25.33 6.78 -2.81
CA TRP A 317 -25.91 8.03 -2.30
C TRP A 317 -26.15 9.04 -3.42
N LEU A 318 -27.40 9.16 -3.89
CA LEU A 318 -27.82 10.03 -5.00
C LEU A 318 -27.76 11.56 -4.70
N ALA A 319 -27.06 11.92 -3.64
CA ALA A 319 -26.87 13.28 -3.13
C ALA A 319 -25.38 13.57 -2.82
N GLU A 320 -24.47 12.78 -3.37
CA GLU A 320 -23.02 13.02 -3.40
C GLU A 320 -22.58 13.52 -4.78
N PRO A 321 -21.43 14.23 -4.88
CA PRO A 321 -20.87 14.62 -6.17
C PRO A 321 -20.61 13.41 -7.09
N PHE A 322 -20.76 13.64 -8.39
CA PHE A 322 -20.33 12.69 -9.42
C PHE A 322 -18.93 13.03 -9.99
N PHE A 323 -18.53 14.30 -9.90
CA PHE A 323 -17.31 14.84 -10.52
C PHE A 323 -16.15 15.12 -9.53
N GLU A 324 -16.30 14.77 -8.26
CA GLU A 324 -15.27 14.82 -7.22
C GLU A 324 -15.62 13.83 -6.10
N ASP A 325 -14.68 13.58 -5.17
CA ASP A 325 -14.95 12.76 -3.99
C ASP A 325 -15.95 13.46 -3.05
N GLY A 326 -16.75 12.67 -2.32
CA GLY A 326 -17.76 13.15 -1.37
C GLY A 326 -17.56 12.58 0.03
N ILE A 327 -18.34 13.04 1.01
CA ILE A 327 -18.15 12.74 2.44
C ILE A 327 -18.15 11.24 2.82
N VAL A 328 -18.74 10.35 2.01
CA VAL A 328 -18.61 8.90 2.20
C VAL A 328 -17.33 8.37 1.56
N ALA A 329 -16.92 8.92 0.42
CA ALA A 329 -15.66 8.57 -0.24
C ALA A 329 -14.44 9.02 0.60
N ASP A 330 -14.41 10.26 1.08
CA ASP A 330 -13.30 10.76 1.92
C ASP A 330 -13.14 9.91 3.19
N HIS A 331 -14.25 9.61 3.88
CA HIS A 331 -14.23 8.77 5.07
C HIS A 331 -13.79 7.32 4.79
N VAL A 332 -14.30 6.68 3.73
CA VAL A 332 -13.87 5.31 3.35
C VAL A 332 -12.39 5.29 2.97
N LYS A 333 -11.89 6.35 2.31
CA LYS A 333 -10.48 6.52 1.96
C LYS A 333 -9.58 6.67 3.19
N GLU A 334 -9.97 7.48 4.16
CA GLU A 334 -9.28 7.61 5.45
C GLU A 334 -9.26 6.28 6.20
N VAL A 335 -10.40 5.60 6.33
CA VAL A 335 -10.51 4.30 7.01
C VAL A 335 -9.62 3.22 6.35
N VAL A 336 -9.55 3.16 5.02
CA VAL A 336 -8.67 2.23 4.29
C VAL A 336 -7.18 2.63 4.37
N LYS A 337 -6.88 3.90 4.66
CA LYS A 337 -5.51 4.36 4.91
C LYS A 337 -5.04 4.06 6.35
N GLU A 338 -5.91 4.22 7.35
CA GLU A 338 -5.58 3.97 8.75
C GLU A 338 -5.60 2.49 9.15
N HIS A 339 -6.30 1.63 8.40
CA HIS A 339 -6.48 0.21 8.73
C HIS A 339 -6.16 -0.73 7.56
N ASP A 340 -5.48 -1.85 7.85
CA ASP A 340 -5.19 -2.91 6.87
C ASP A 340 -6.44 -3.74 6.54
N ILE A 341 -7.39 -3.10 5.85
CA ILE A 341 -8.70 -3.68 5.49
C ILE A 341 -8.93 -3.71 3.98
N LEU A 342 -9.71 -4.70 3.55
CA LEU A 342 -10.16 -4.85 2.18
C LEU A 342 -11.58 -4.30 2.04
N TYR A 343 -11.72 -3.05 1.61
CA TYR A 343 -13.03 -2.48 1.28
C TYR A 343 -13.44 -2.88 -0.15
N VAL A 344 -14.63 -3.49 -0.27
CA VAL A 344 -15.23 -3.97 -1.51
C VAL A 344 -16.59 -3.32 -1.68
N SER A 345 -16.90 -2.81 -2.87
CA SER A 345 -18.22 -2.24 -3.16
C SER A 345 -18.77 -2.75 -4.48
N SER A 346 -20.10 -2.82 -4.58
CA SER A 346 -20.80 -2.94 -5.85
C SER A 346 -20.42 -1.78 -6.81
N ALA A 347 -20.36 -2.03 -8.13
CA ALA A 347 -20.16 -0.95 -9.11
C ALA A 347 -21.40 -0.05 -9.28
N GLY A 348 -22.60 -0.62 -9.14
CA GLY A 348 -23.87 0.05 -9.45
C GLY A 348 -24.65 -0.68 -10.53
N ASN A 349 -25.97 -0.43 -10.59
CA ASN A 349 -26.86 -0.99 -11.61
C ASN A 349 -27.37 0.13 -12.56
N SER A 350 -26.51 1.08 -12.91
CA SER A 350 -26.87 2.28 -13.66
C SER A 350 -26.55 2.22 -15.16
N GLY A 351 -25.80 1.23 -15.66
CA GLY A 351 -25.24 1.22 -17.02
C GLY A 351 -26.26 1.36 -18.17
N ASN A 352 -27.50 0.90 -17.99
CA ASN A 352 -28.60 1.06 -18.96
C ASN A 352 -29.50 2.28 -18.71
N SER A 353 -29.22 3.06 -17.68
CA SER A 353 -30.04 4.16 -17.16
C SER A 353 -29.22 5.41 -16.82
N HIS A 354 -28.04 5.51 -17.44
CA HIS A 354 -27.08 6.60 -17.29
C HIS A 354 -26.97 7.45 -18.58
N TYR A 355 -26.57 8.71 -18.42
CA TYR A 355 -26.12 9.59 -19.49
C TYR A 355 -25.03 10.52 -18.99
N GLN A 356 -23.94 10.66 -19.73
CA GLN A 356 -22.94 11.71 -19.54
C GLN A 356 -22.69 12.44 -20.88
N GLY A 357 -22.55 13.76 -20.84
CA GLY A 357 -22.07 14.55 -21.99
C GLY A 357 -22.33 16.06 -21.90
N VAL A 358 -21.45 16.83 -22.55
CA VAL A 358 -21.50 18.31 -22.63
C VAL A 358 -22.84 18.85 -23.16
N PHE A 359 -23.38 19.87 -22.48
CA PHE A 359 -24.59 20.60 -22.88
C PHE A 359 -24.47 21.15 -24.30
N TYR A 360 -25.13 20.43 -25.21
CA TYR A 360 -25.26 20.74 -26.63
C TYR A 360 -26.68 21.24 -26.92
N ASP A 361 -26.79 22.38 -27.61
CA ASP A 361 -28.04 23.01 -28.04
C ASP A 361 -27.90 23.56 -29.48
N LYS A 362 -28.98 23.49 -30.26
CA LYS A 362 -29.07 23.99 -31.65
C LYS A 362 -29.66 25.42 -31.73
N GLY A 363 -29.76 26.13 -30.61
CA GLY A 363 -30.35 27.48 -30.49
C GLY A 363 -31.79 27.48 -29.95
N SER A 364 -32.18 26.43 -29.23
CA SER A 364 -33.48 26.25 -28.59
C SER A 364 -33.47 26.57 -27.08
N GLY A 365 -32.28 26.59 -26.46
CA GLY A 365 -32.07 26.63 -25.01
C GLY A 365 -32.18 25.26 -24.31
N TRP A 366 -32.55 24.19 -25.03
CA TRP A 366 -32.71 22.83 -24.50
C TRP A 366 -31.53 21.93 -24.91
N HIS A 367 -31.22 20.96 -24.07
CA HIS A 367 -30.20 19.97 -24.35
C HIS A 367 -30.68 18.94 -25.38
N ASP A 368 -29.93 18.79 -26.46
CA ASP A 368 -30.03 17.64 -27.37
C ASP A 368 -29.07 16.53 -26.90
N PHE A 369 -29.65 15.52 -26.25
CA PHE A 369 -28.96 14.32 -25.73
C PHE A 369 -28.33 13.45 -26.83
N SER A 370 -28.66 13.66 -28.11
CA SER A 370 -27.97 12.99 -29.22
C SER A 370 -26.65 13.69 -29.61
N SER A 371 -26.33 14.84 -29.00
CA SER A 371 -25.20 15.70 -29.40
C SER A 371 -25.20 16.06 -30.89
N GLY A 372 -26.39 16.28 -31.48
CA GLY A 372 -26.57 16.56 -32.90
C GLY A 372 -26.53 15.36 -33.84
N LYS A 373 -26.44 14.12 -33.32
CA LYS A 373 -26.21 12.91 -34.12
C LYS A 373 -27.50 12.15 -34.50
N GLY A 374 -28.65 12.45 -33.91
CA GLY A 374 -29.90 11.71 -34.12
C GLY A 374 -31.17 12.57 -34.22
N ASP A 375 -32.25 11.95 -34.73
CA ASP A 375 -33.59 12.57 -34.83
C ASP A 375 -34.36 12.58 -33.49
N VAL A 376 -33.79 11.97 -32.45
CA VAL A 376 -34.38 11.89 -31.10
C VAL A 376 -33.47 12.68 -30.16
N GLU A 377 -33.87 13.91 -29.84
CA GLU A 377 -33.05 14.84 -29.04
C GLU A 377 -33.22 14.65 -27.52
N ASN A 378 -34.18 13.83 -27.07
CA ASN A 378 -34.52 13.64 -25.65
C ASN A 378 -34.52 12.16 -25.22
N LEU A 379 -34.26 11.91 -23.93
CA LEU A 379 -34.38 10.60 -23.29
C LEU A 379 -35.86 10.26 -23.08
N GLN A 380 -36.30 9.03 -23.37
CA GLN A 380 -37.72 8.69 -23.50
C GLN A 380 -38.12 7.41 -22.76
N PHE A 381 -39.33 7.40 -22.19
CA PHE A 381 -39.86 6.25 -21.45
C PHE A 381 -41.38 6.11 -21.54
N GLU A 382 -41.86 4.97 -21.05
CA GLU A 382 -43.27 4.68 -20.80
C GLU A 382 -43.46 4.45 -19.29
N ILE A 383 -44.33 5.24 -18.64
CA ILE A 383 -44.66 5.14 -17.21
C ILE A 383 -46.05 4.52 -17.10
N GLN A 384 -46.15 3.25 -16.67
CA GLN A 384 -47.43 2.61 -16.41
C GLN A 384 -48.17 3.27 -15.22
N PRO A 385 -49.48 3.05 -15.02
CA PRO A 385 -50.19 3.45 -13.80
C PRO A 385 -49.48 2.91 -12.55
N SER A 386 -49.32 3.75 -11.53
CA SER A 386 -48.49 3.49 -10.33
C SER A 386 -47.00 3.25 -10.59
N GLY A 387 -46.51 3.50 -11.81
CA GLY A 387 -45.09 3.48 -12.15
C GLY A 387 -44.35 4.67 -11.55
N GLU A 388 -43.11 4.43 -11.11
CA GLU A 388 -42.27 5.41 -10.42
C GLU A 388 -41.01 5.65 -11.27
N VAL A 389 -40.53 6.89 -11.34
CA VAL A 389 -39.29 7.26 -12.03
C VAL A 389 -38.58 8.35 -11.24
N TRP A 390 -37.33 8.10 -10.88
CA TRP A 390 -36.46 9.10 -10.28
C TRP A 390 -35.39 9.49 -11.29
N VAL A 391 -35.06 10.78 -11.36
CA VAL A 391 -34.07 11.35 -12.27
C VAL A 391 -33.21 12.30 -11.47
N PHE A 392 -31.90 12.10 -11.50
CA PHE A 392 -30.91 13.00 -10.91
C PHE A 392 -30.06 13.58 -12.05
N LEU A 393 -29.71 14.86 -11.96
CA LEU A 393 -28.89 15.61 -12.90
C LEU A 393 -27.80 16.34 -12.12
N GLN A 394 -26.54 16.17 -12.50
CA GLN A 394 -25.44 17.03 -12.08
C GLN A 394 -24.67 17.61 -13.28
N TRP A 395 -23.75 18.54 -13.01
CA TRP A 395 -22.84 19.12 -14.00
C TRP A 395 -21.47 19.48 -13.40
N ASP A 396 -20.43 19.65 -14.23
CA ASP A 396 -19.03 19.89 -13.83
C ASP A 396 -18.72 21.30 -13.25
N ASP A 397 -19.65 21.86 -12.46
CA ASP A 397 -19.30 22.85 -11.44
C ASP A 397 -18.90 22.13 -10.15
N MET A 398 -17.97 22.73 -9.39
CA MET A 398 -17.55 22.21 -8.09
C MET A 398 -18.74 22.12 -7.12
N TRP A 399 -18.74 21.07 -6.30
CA TRP A 399 -19.76 20.78 -5.30
C TRP A 399 -19.95 21.96 -4.33
N GLU A 400 -21.21 22.29 -4.07
CA GLU A 400 -21.65 23.49 -3.34
C GLU A 400 -21.10 24.84 -3.84
N HIS A 401 -20.59 24.91 -5.07
CA HIS A 401 -20.01 26.11 -5.70
C HIS A 401 -20.55 26.35 -7.11
N SER A 402 -21.74 25.83 -7.41
CA SER A 402 -22.39 25.96 -8.71
C SER A 402 -22.77 27.40 -9.03
N GLY A 403 -22.22 27.93 -10.13
CA GLY A 403 -22.55 29.24 -10.70
C GLY A 403 -23.29 29.15 -12.04
N ASN A 404 -23.35 27.96 -12.64
CA ASN A 404 -24.20 27.67 -13.79
C ASN A 404 -25.55 27.14 -13.31
N ASN A 405 -26.61 27.39 -14.08
CA ASN A 405 -27.99 27.06 -13.73
C ASN A 405 -28.65 26.26 -14.86
N TYR A 406 -29.08 25.04 -14.53
CA TYR A 406 -29.78 24.13 -15.41
C TYR A 406 -31.11 23.72 -14.77
N ASP A 407 -32.21 23.89 -15.49
CA ASP A 407 -33.52 23.36 -15.10
C ASP A 407 -33.66 21.90 -15.61
N LEU A 408 -34.21 21.00 -14.78
CA LEU A 408 -34.59 19.63 -15.15
C LEU A 408 -36.11 19.51 -15.36
N TYR A 409 -36.56 18.93 -16.48
CA TYR A 409 -37.98 18.74 -16.79
C TYR A 409 -38.32 17.30 -17.13
N LEU A 410 -39.51 16.88 -16.67
CA LEU A 410 -40.23 15.69 -17.11
C LEU A 410 -41.48 16.13 -17.89
N LYS A 411 -41.63 15.74 -19.16
CA LYS A 411 -42.76 16.15 -20.02
C LYS A 411 -43.53 14.97 -20.61
N ASP A 412 -44.83 15.15 -20.87
CA ASP A 412 -45.65 14.21 -21.65
C ASP A 412 -45.35 14.40 -23.15
N ARG A 413 -44.96 13.33 -23.84
CA ARG A 413 -44.55 13.38 -25.25
C ARG A 413 -45.72 13.52 -26.24
N ASN A 414 -46.97 13.43 -25.78
CA ASN A 414 -48.17 13.54 -26.60
C ASN A 414 -48.82 14.93 -26.46
N THR A 415 -48.80 15.50 -25.25
CA THR A 415 -49.39 16.83 -24.97
C THR A 415 -48.35 17.95 -24.83
N LEU A 416 -47.07 17.62 -24.67
CA LEU A 416 -45.96 18.53 -24.36
C LEU A 416 -46.09 19.25 -23.00
N GLU A 417 -47.03 18.80 -22.15
CA GLU A 417 -47.21 19.33 -20.81
C GLU A 417 -46.12 18.83 -19.86
N THR A 418 -45.56 19.73 -19.04
CA THR A 418 -44.70 19.36 -17.90
C THR A 418 -45.47 18.50 -16.91
N LEU A 419 -44.97 17.29 -16.64
CA LEU A 419 -45.47 16.35 -15.62
C LEU A 419 -44.84 16.63 -14.26
N ALA A 420 -43.55 17.02 -14.25
CA ALA A 420 -42.78 17.49 -13.11
C ALA A 420 -41.57 18.31 -13.58
N SER A 421 -40.98 19.13 -12.72
CA SER A 421 -39.73 19.85 -12.99
C SER A 421 -39.00 20.20 -11.71
N SER A 422 -37.67 20.26 -11.75
CA SER A 422 -36.82 20.82 -10.70
C SER A 422 -36.02 21.99 -11.29
N LYS A 423 -35.90 23.05 -10.48
CA LYS A 423 -35.43 24.40 -10.88
C LYS A 423 -34.88 25.15 -9.68
N VAL A 424 -33.98 24.54 -8.92
CA VAL A 424 -33.25 25.25 -7.87
C VAL A 424 -32.46 26.38 -8.53
N TYR A 425 -32.28 27.51 -7.85
CA TYR A 425 -31.62 28.67 -8.47
C TYR A 425 -30.16 28.76 -8.00
N GLN A 426 -29.23 28.27 -8.81
CA GLN A 426 -27.80 28.35 -8.53
C GLN A 426 -27.23 29.73 -8.93
N ASP A 427 -26.53 30.42 -8.01
CA ASP A 427 -25.77 31.66 -8.28
C ASP A 427 -24.39 31.81 -7.61
N GLY A 428 -23.80 30.71 -7.12
CA GLY A 428 -22.37 30.62 -6.81
C GLY A 428 -21.99 29.84 -5.53
N ASP A 429 -22.97 29.47 -4.71
CA ASP A 429 -22.78 28.77 -3.42
C ASP A 429 -23.71 27.56 -3.26
N ASN A 430 -24.19 27.01 -4.37
CA ASN A 430 -25.26 26.01 -4.41
C ASN A 430 -24.79 24.69 -5.01
N LEU A 431 -25.54 23.62 -4.76
CA LEU A 431 -25.25 22.31 -5.35
C LEU A 431 -25.46 22.32 -6.87
N PRO A 432 -24.55 21.71 -7.66
CA PRO A 432 -24.76 21.46 -9.08
C PRO A 432 -25.71 20.26 -9.27
N LEU A 433 -26.92 20.34 -8.71
CA LEU A 433 -27.84 19.21 -8.59
C LEU A 433 -29.30 19.63 -8.84
N GLU A 434 -29.96 18.93 -9.76
CA GLU A 434 -31.42 18.92 -9.91
C GLU A 434 -31.96 17.49 -9.84
N TYR A 435 -33.17 17.29 -9.30
CA TYR A 435 -33.77 15.95 -9.27
C TYR A 435 -35.29 15.94 -9.33
N ILE A 436 -35.86 14.90 -9.95
CA ILE A 436 -37.30 14.65 -10.05
C ILE A 436 -37.60 13.26 -9.50
N MET A 437 -38.54 13.15 -8.56
CA MET A 437 -39.06 11.87 -8.05
C MET A 437 -40.55 11.74 -8.38
N TYR A 438 -40.88 11.21 -9.57
CA TYR A 438 -42.25 11.20 -10.08
C TYR A 438 -42.95 9.84 -9.90
N THR A 439 -44.27 9.88 -9.70
CA THR A 439 -45.16 8.70 -9.69
C THR A 439 -46.37 8.96 -10.60
N ASN A 440 -46.67 8.05 -11.52
CA ASN A 440 -47.88 8.14 -12.33
C ASN A 440 -49.12 7.71 -11.52
N SER A 441 -49.70 8.64 -10.76
CA SER A 441 -50.99 8.45 -10.06
C SER A 441 -52.21 8.44 -11.02
N GLY A 442 -51.99 8.51 -12.33
CA GLY A 442 -53.02 8.41 -13.36
C GLY A 442 -53.51 6.97 -13.60
N LYS A 443 -54.60 6.85 -14.37
CA LYS A 443 -55.21 5.55 -14.74
C LYS A 443 -54.70 4.96 -16.06
N ASN A 444 -53.87 5.72 -16.79
CA ASN A 444 -53.36 5.37 -18.11
C ASN A 444 -51.83 5.40 -18.08
N ALA A 445 -51.19 4.65 -18.98
CA ALA A 445 -49.76 4.82 -19.22
C ALA A 445 -49.46 6.20 -19.81
N LEU A 446 -48.33 6.79 -19.41
CA LEU A 446 -47.80 8.04 -19.94
C LEU A 446 -46.58 7.73 -20.82
N SER A 447 -46.47 8.35 -22.00
CA SER A 447 -45.18 8.41 -22.71
C SER A 447 -44.52 9.73 -22.33
N ALA A 448 -43.34 9.65 -21.72
CA ALA A 448 -42.67 10.81 -21.14
C ALA A 448 -41.23 10.97 -21.66
N SER A 449 -40.68 12.18 -21.52
CA SER A 449 -39.29 12.51 -21.79
C SER A 449 -38.65 13.30 -20.66
N ILE A 450 -37.33 13.10 -20.47
CA ILE A 450 -36.45 14.01 -19.72
C ILE A 450 -35.93 15.05 -20.71
N GLU A 451 -36.00 16.32 -20.31
CA GLU A 451 -35.46 17.45 -21.06
C GLU A 451 -34.77 18.41 -20.10
N VAL A 452 -33.52 18.79 -20.40
CA VAL A 452 -32.73 19.73 -19.59
C VAL A 452 -32.63 21.06 -20.32
N ARG A 453 -32.66 22.16 -19.59
CA ARG A 453 -32.57 23.52 -20.14
C ARG A 453 -31.50 24.31 -19.43
N LYS A 454 -30.58 24.94 -20.16
CA LYS A 454 -29.65 25.91 -19.55
C LYS A 454 -30.36 27.25 -19.36
N THR A 455 -30.52 27.67 -18.11
CA THR A 455 -31.19 28.92 -17.74
C THR A 455 -30.20 30.08 -17.66
N SER A 456 -28.99 29.84 -17.14
CA SER A 456 -27.86 30.78 -17.23
C SER A 456 -26.50 30.07 -17.10
N GLY A 457 -25.45 30.68 -17.66
CA GLY A 457 -24.07 30.20 -17.54
C GLY A 457 -23.48 29.58 -18.81
N GLU A 458 -22.26 29.06 -18.67
CA GLU A 458 -21.49 28.38 -19.72
C GLU A 458 -21.99 26.95 -19.94
N SER A 459 -21.60 26.33 -21.06
CA SER A 459 -21.96 24.92 -21.32
C SER A 459 -21.04 24.01 -20.51
N ARG A 460 -21.66 23.09 -19.77
CA ARG A 460 -21.01 22.15 -18.85
C ARG A 460 -21.25 20.71 -19.30
N GLU A 461 -20.37 19.79 -18.89
CA GLU A 461 -20.64 18.35 -18.87
C GLU A 461 -21.88 18.11 -18.01
N LEU A 462 -22.86 17.34 -18.50
CA LEU A 462 -24.04 16.94 -17.74
C LEU A 462 -23.96 15.45 -17.46
N GLU A 463 -24.37 15.03 -16.26
CA GLU A 463 -24.47 13.61 -15.90
C GLU A 463 -25.83 13.31 -15.27
N LEU A 464 -26.47 12.20 -15.66
CA LEU A 464 -27.81 11.83 -15.22
C LEU A 464 -27.96 10.34 -14.89
N TYR A 465 -28.65 10.06 -13.79
CA TYR A 465 -29.03 8.71 -13.33
C TYR A 465 -30.56 8.57 -13.24
N ILE A 466 -31.11 7.49 -13.82
CA ILE A 466 -32.55 7.40 -14.20
C ILE A 466 -33.21 6.12 -13.63
N TYR A 467 -33.48 6.12 -12.33
CA TYR A 467 -34.05 4.97 -11.62
C TYR A 467 -35.53 4.73 -11.97
N CYS A 468 -35.75 3.84 -12.94
CA CYS A 468 -37.08 3.37 -13.36
C CYS A 468 -37.57 2.25 -12.43
N ARG A 469 -38.70 2.46 -11.74
CA ARG A 469 -39.29 1.49 -10.81
C ARG A 469 -40.74 1.15 -11.19
N LYS A 470 -41.21 -0.05 -10.79
CA LYS A 470 -42.62 -0.49 -10.90
C LYS A 470 -43.27 -0.34 -12.30
N GLY A 471 -42.64 -0.91 -13.32
CA GLY A 471 -43.22 -0.96 -14.67
C GLY A 471 -43.01 0.30 -15.52
N THR A 472 -42.30 1.31 -15.01
CA THR A 472 -41.62 2.30 -15.87
C THR A 472 -40.61 1.59 -16.77
N LYS A 473 -40.52 1.99 -18.05
CA LYS A 473 -39.54 1.47 -19.01
C LYS A 473 -38.81 2.58 -19.76
N LEU A 474 -37.50 2.65 -19.58
CA LEU A 474 -36.60 3.51 -20.35
C LEU A 474 -36.35 2.92 -21.74
N LYS A 475 -36.23 3.79 -22.76
CA LYS A 475 -35.74 3.41 -24.09
C LYS A 475 -34.25 3.71 -24.16
N ALA A 476 -33.46 2.77 -24.65
CA ALA A 476 -32.00 2.88 -24.77
C ALA A 476 -31.49 3.95 -25.79
N ALA A 477 -32.35 4.81 -26.31
CA ALA A 477 -31.94 5.89 -27.20
C ALA A 477 -31.25 7.00 -26.39
N ASN A 478 -30.04 7.37 -26.81
CA ASN A 478 -29.15 8.33 -26.13
C ASN A 478 -28.71 7.90 -24.70
N ILE A 479 -28.73 6.62 -24.34
CA ILE A 479 -28.10 6.15 -23.10
C ILE A 479 -26.59 6.02 -23.30
N VAL A 480 -25.81 6.36 -22.26
CA VAL A 480 -24.34 6.25 -22.22
C VAL A 480 -23.95 5.42 -21.00
N SER A 481 -23.42 4.22 -21.21
CA SER A 481 -23.09 3.29 -20.12
C SER A 481 -21.74 3.56 -19.46
N LYS A 482 -20.77 4.12 -20.20
CA LYS A 482 -19.48 4.60 -19.68
C LYS A 482 -19.69 5.65 -18.58
N ASP A 483 -18.75 5.75 -17.64
CA ASP A 483 -18.74 6.75 -16.56
C ASP A 483 -19.97 6.64 -15.63
N SER A 484 -20.50 5.44 -15.42
CA SER A 484 -21.73 5.23 -14.61
C SER A 484 -21.47 4.80 -13.16
N ILE A 485 -20.26 5.04 -12.66
CA ILE A 485 -19.78 4.72 -11.30
C ILE A 485 -19.43 6.06 -10.61
N PHE A 486 -19.99 6.32 -9.43
CA PHE A 486 -19.82 7.56 -8.66
C PHE A 486 -19.87 7.28 -7.15
N GLY A 487 -19.42 8.23 -6.32
CA GLY A 487 -19.36 8.10 -4.86
C GLY A 487 -18.19 7.23 -4.38
N HIS A 488 -18.28 6.63 -3.19
CA HIS A 488 -17.21 5.79 -2.65
C HIS A 488 -16.72 4.61 -3.55
N PRO A 489 -17.51 4.00 -4.46
CA PRO A 489 -17.01 3.03 -5.43
C PRO A 489 -16.14 3.65 -6.55
N ALA A 490 -16.00 4.97 -6.62
CA ALA A 490 -15.04 5.62 -7.52
C ALA A 490 -13.61 5.65 -6.95
N LEU A 491 -13.42 5.43 -5.65
CA LEU A 491 -12.10 5.47 -4.98
C LEU A 491 -11.13 4.44 -5.54
N SER A 492 -9.89 4.84 -5.78
CA SER A 492 -8.77 3.93 -6.10
C SER A 492 -8.49 2.93 -4.96
N GLU A 493 -8.90 3.29 -3.74
CA GLU A 493 -8.77 2.53 -2.51
C GLU A 493 -9.90 1.51 -2.28
N VAL A 494 -10.96 1.51 -3.10
CA VAL A 494 -12.08 0.55 -3.02
C VAL A 494 -12.02 -0.45 -4.19
N ILE A 495 -12.30 -1.73 -3.92
CA ILE A 495 -12.47 -2.74 -4.96
C ILE A 495 -13.91 -2.70 -5.46
N THR A 496 -14.11 -2.15 -6.66
CA THR A 496 -15.42 -1.91 -7.23
C THR A 496 -15.79 -3.02 -8.21
N VAL A 497 -16.91 -3.70 -7.93
CA VAL A 497 -17.25 -5.00 -8.52
C VAL A 497 -18.39 -4.90 -9.52
N GLY A 498 -18.08 -5.22 -10.78
CA GLY A 498 -19.04 -5.34 -11.88
C GLY A 498 -19.80 -6.67 -11.86
N ALA A 499 -21.00 -6.66 -12.45
CA ALA A 499 -21.88 -7.83 -12.52
C ALA A 499 -21.71 -8.57 -13.85
N VAL A 500 -21.36 -9.86 -13.79
CA VAL A 500 -21.20 -10.72 -14.97
C VAL A 500 -22.21 -11.87 -14.94
N GLY A 501 -22.97 -11.99 -16.02
CA GLY A 501 -23.90 -13.09 -16.29
C GLY A 501 -23.26 -14.23 -17.08
N THR A 502 -23.98 -15.36 -17.22
CA THR A 502 -23.55 -16.53 -18.01
C THR A 502 -24.55 -16.88 -19.10
N GLU A 503 -24.09 -17.07 -20.34
CA GLU A 503 -24.92 -17.58 -21.44
C GLU A 503 -25.21 -19.09 -21.31
N GLU A 504 -26.16 -19.62 -22.10
CA GLU A 504 -26.41 -21.07 -22.21
C GLU A 504 -25.21 -21.84 -22.82
N SER A 505 -24.29 -21.16 -23.49
CA SER A 505 -23.02 -21.72 -23.96
C SER A 505 -21.99 -21.94 -22.85
N GLY A 506 -22.10 -21.22 -21.73
CA GLY A 506 -21.08 -21.08 -20.70
C GLY A 506 -20.15 -19.89 -20.88
N ASP A 507 -20.35 -19.05 -21.90
CA ASP A 507 -19.62 -17.78 -22.07
C ASP A 507 -20.10 -16.72 -21.07
N TYR A 508 -19.23 -15.76 -20.76
CA TYR A 508 -19.49 -14.67 -19.80
C TYR A 508 -19.76 -13.35 -20.53
N TYR A 509 -20.68 -12.54 -19.98
CA TYR A 509 -20.95 -11.19 -20.47
C TYR A 509 -21.16 -10.22 -19.30
N ILE A 510 -20.79 -8.96 -19.49
CA ILE A 510 -21.11 -7.89 -18.54
C ILE A 510 -22.64 -7.67 -18.57
N GLU A 511 -23.28 -7.66 -17.40
CA GLU A 511 -24.72 -7.45 -17.34
C GLU A 511 -25.07 -6.03 -17.80
N TYR A 512 -26.16 -5.91 -18.57
CA TYR A 512 -26.48 -4.67 -19.29
C TYR A 512 -26.80 -3.49 -18.35
N PHE A 513 -27.16 -3.78 -17.10
CA PHE A 513 -27.37 -2.80 -16.05
C PHE A 513 -26.11 -2.48 -15.27
N SER A 514 -25.05 -3.31 -15.32
CA SER A 514 -23.82 -3.08 -14.55
C SER A 514 -23.27 -1.70 -14.89
N SER A 515 -23.02 -0.90 -13.87
CA SER A 515 -22.22 0.30 -14.02
C SER A 515 -20.81 -0.10 -14.46
N ILE A 516 -20.22 0.73 -15.32
CA ILE A 516 -18.88 0.57 -15.89
C ILE A 516 -18.19 1.93 -15.92
N GLY A 517 -16.86 1.93 -15.79
CA GLY A 517 -16.08 3.15 -15.80
C GLY A 517 -15.49 3.51 -17.18
N PRO A 518 -14.37 4.24 -17.24
CA PRO A 518 -13.62 4.82 -16.11
C PRO A 518 -14.47 5.84 -15.34
N VAL A 519 -13.97 6.39 -14.24
CA VAL A 519 -14.61 7.55 -13.59
C VAL A 519 -13.81 8.81 -13.89
N THR A 520 -14.50 9.85 -14.37
CA THR A 520 -13.91 11.14 -14.74
C THR A 520 -14.23 12.19 -13.68
N LEU A 521 -13.23 12.58 -12.88
CA LEU A 521 -13.35 13.64 -11.89
C LEU A 521 -12.74 14.94 -12.43
N HIS A 522 -13.26 16.09 -11.99
CA HIS A 522 -12.79 17.42 -12.37
C HIS A 522 -12.18 18.20 -11.18
N TYR A 523 -12.53 17.85 -9.94
CA TYR A 523 -12.05 18.51 -8.71
C TYR A 523 -11.48 17.49 -7.70
N PRO A 524 -10.50 17.88 -6.85
CA PRO A 524 -9.84 19.20 -6.79
C PRO A 524 -8.92 19.48 -8.00
N SER A 525 -8.62 18.46 -8.79
CA SER A 525 -7.97 18.52 -10.10
C SER A 525 -8.52 17.42 -11.00
N GLN A 526 -8.43 17.60 -12.32
CA GLN A 526 -8.94 16.61 -13.27
C GLN A 526 -8.20 15.27 -13.14
N GLU A 527 -8.96 14.20 -12.89
CA GLU A 527 -8.48 12.83 -12.65
C GLU A 527 -9.33 11.85 -13.48
N ILE A 528 -8.73 10.76 -13.97
CA ILE A 528 -9.48 9.66 -14.62
C ILE A 528 -9.09 8.37 -13.91
N ARG A 529 -10.01 7.82 -13.11
CA ARG A 529 -9.76 6.60 -12.32
C ARG A 529 -10.11 5.35 -13.14
N PRO A 530 -9.21 4.34 -13.19
CA PRO A 530 -9.51 3.06 -13.84
C PRO A 530 -10.51 2.28 -13.00
N LYS A 531 -11.78 2.31 -13.43
CA LYS A 531 -12.89 1.49 -12.94
C LYS A 531 -13.63 0.89 -14.14
N THR A 532 -14.35 -0.21 -14.03
CA THR A 532 -14.49 -1.17 -12.90
C THR A 532 -13.14 -1.79 -12.50
N ASP A 533 -12.94 -2.28 -11.26
CA ASP A 533 -11.70 -2.98 -10.89
C ASP A 533 -11.74 -4.46 -11.28
N ILE A 534 -12.86 -5.13 -11.00
CA ILE A 534 -12.99 -6.59 -11.13
C ILE A 534 -14.45 -7.00 -11.36
N SER A 535 -14.67 -8.17 -11.96
CA SER A 535 -16.00 -8.75 -12.15
C SER A 535 -16.29 -9.91 -11.19
N GLY A 536 -17.52 -9.96 -10.69
CA GLY A 536 -18.06 -11.11 -9.95
C GLY A 536 -19.31 -11.68 -10.65
N ILE A 537 -19.62 -12.95 -10.40
CA ILE A 537 -20.87 -13.54 -10.92
C ILE A 537 -22.06 -12.91 -10.23
N ASP A 538 -23.00 -12.46 -11.05
CA ASP A 538 -24.35 -12.10 -10.65
C ASP A 538 -25.28 -13.30 -10.88
N GLY A 539 -26.46 -13.30 -10.25
CA GLY A 539 -27.38 -14.41 -10.41
C GLY A 539 -26.87 -15.61 -9.64
N VAL A 540 -27.25 -15.67 -8.36
CA VAL A 540 -26.57 -16.42 -7.29
C VAL A 540 -27.56 -16.86 -6.20
N ASN A 541 -27.21 -17.91 -5.43
CA ASN A 541 -28.17 -18.83 -4.77
C ASN A 541 -28.45 -18.47 -3.30
N VAL A 542 -29.73 -18.35 -2.92
CA VAL A 542 -30.18 -17.91 -1.58
C VAL A 542 -31.57 -18.47 -1.23
N THR A 543 -31.96 -18.38 0.05
CA THR A 543 -33.13 -19.00 0.68
C THR A 543 -34.48 -18.45 0.19
N GLY A 544 -34.56 -17.17 -0.20
CA GLY A 544 -35.76 -16.57 -0.83
C GLY A 544 -37.00 -16.44 0.07
N THR A 545 -36.82 -16.36 1.39
CA THR A 545 -37.91 -16.24 2.36
C THR A 545 -38.52 -14.82 2.41
N GLY A 546 -39.56 -14.63 3.22
CA GLY A 546 -40.29 -13.34 3.33
C GLY A 546 -41.14 -12.91 2.12
N GLY A 547 -41.05 -13.62 0.98
CA GLY A 547 -41.68 -13.23 -0.29
C GLY A 547 -40.72 -12.59 -1.29
N VAL A 548 -39.42 -12.63 -1.01
CA VAL A 548 -38.35 -12.45 -2.01
C VAL A 548 -38.43 -13.61 -3.02
N SER A 549 -37.84 -13.45 -4.20
CA SER A 549 -37.72 -14.55 -5.16
C SER A 549 -36.68 -15.57 -4.65
N GLU A 550 -36.83 -16.87 -4.95
CA GLU A 550 -35.91 -17.99 -4.57
C GLU A 550 -34.52 -17.90 -5.22
N LYS A 551 -33.89 -16.73 -5.13
CA LYS A 551 -33.05 -16.17 -6.18
C LYS A 551 -32.35 -14.81 -5.72
N PHE A 552 -31.09 -14.48 -6.12
CA PHE A 552 -30.46 -13.09 -6.04
C PHE A 552 -29.65 -12.68 -7.34
N TYR A 553 -29.67 -11.41 -7.83
CA TYR A 553 -28.93 -10.82 -9.03
C TYR A 553 -28.40 -9.41 -8.61
N GLY A 554 -27.59 -8.75 -9.46
CA GLY A 554 -27.14 -7.36 -9.33
C GLY A 554 -25.67 -7.22 -8.95
N THR A 555 -25.10 -6.00 -9.05
CA THR A 555 -23.73 -5.76 -8.52
C THR A 555 -23.65 -5.99 -7.00
N SER A 556 -24.75 -5.81 -6.27
CA SER A 556 -24.95 -6.24 -4.87
C SER A 556 -24.75 -7.74 -4.63
N ALA A 557 -24.96 -8.56 -5.66
CA ALA A 557 -24.78 -10.00 -5.61
C ALA A 557 -23.37 -10.42 -6.05
N SER A 558 -22.71 -9.63 -6.89
CA SER A 558 -21.34 -9.85 -7.37
C SER A 558 -20.28 -9.42 -6.36
N ALA A 559 -20.45 -8.28 -5.67
CA ALA A 559 -19.54 -7.79 -4.63
C ALA A 559 -19.25 -8.81 -3.50
N PRO A 560 -20.26 -9.46 -2.87
CA PRO A 560 -20.01 -10.46 -1.83
C PRO A 560 -19.29 -11.72 -2.34
N HIS A 561 -19.35 -12.06 -3.64
CA HIS A 561 -18.53 -13.15 -4.20
C HIS A 561 -17.03 -12.79 -4.15
N VAL A 562 -16.68 -11.57 -4.55
CA VAL A 562 -15.29 -11.08 -4.51
C VAL A 562 -14.80 -10.99 -3.06
N ALA A 563 -15.59 -10.41 -2.16
CA ALA A 563 -15.26 -10.31 -0.74
C ALA A 563 -15.06 -11.69 -0.07
N ALA A 564 -15.93 -12.66 -0.36
CA ALA A 564 -15.83 -14.01 0.19
C ALA A 564 -14.63 -14.78 -0.35
N ILE A 565 -14.29 -14.63 -1.64
CA ILE A 565 -13.10 -15.27 -2.23
C ILE A 565 -11.82 -14.67 -1.64
N ALA A 566 -11.79 -13.35 -1.46
CA ALA A 566 -10.68 -12.66 -0.82
C ALA A 566 -10.46 -13.19 0.60
N ALA A 567 -11.51 -13.25 1.43
CA ALA A 567 -11.46 -13.81 2.77
C ALA A 567 -11.07 -15.30 2.78
N LEU A 568 -11.58 -16.10 1.84
CA LEU A 568 -11.25 -17.51 1.71
C LEU A 568 -9.75 -17.71 1.48
N VAL A 569 -9.14 -16.96 0.56
CA VAL A 569 -7.70 -17.06 0.26
C VAL A 569 -6.85 -16.42 1.36
N TRP A 570 -7.28 -15.29 1.93
CA TRP A 570 -6.56 -14.63 3.04
C TRP A 570 -6.47 -15.53 4.28
N SER A 571 -7.51 -16.34 4.56
CA SER A 571 -7.46 -17.34 5.64
C SER A 571 -6.36 -18.41 5.47
N ALA A 572 -5.89 -18.62 4.24
CA ALA A 572 -4.76 -19.52 3.94
C ALA A 572 -3.39 -18.83 3.98
N SER A 573 -3.38 -17.49 3.92
CA SER A 573 -2.18 -16.66 3.86
C SER A 573 -2.28 -15.44 4.80
N PRO A 574 -2.43 -15.66 6.13
CA PRO A 574 -2.64 -14.61 7.12
C PRO A 574 -1.42 -13.71 7.37
N GLU A 575 -0.30 -13.95 6.67
CA GLU A 575 0.87 -13.09 6.64
C GLU A 575 0.79 -11.94 5.61
N LYS A 576 -0.21 -11.95 4.73
CA LYS A 576 -0.41 -10.94 3.68
C LYS A 576 -1.26 -9.77 4.16
N SER A 577 -0.99 -8.58 3.62
CA SER A 577 -1.81 -7.38 3.84
C SER A 577 -3.09 -7.37 2.99
N ALA A 578 -4.06 -6.52 3.33
CA ALA A 578 -5.22 -6.25 2.49
C ALA A 578 -4.82 -5.81 1.08
N MET A 579 -3.73 -5.03 0.97
CA MET A 579 -3.21 -4.56 -0.29
C MET A 579 -2.66 -5.71 -1.16
N ASP A 580 -1.96 -6.68 -0.57
CA ASP A 580 -1.52 -7.90 -1.29
C ASP A 580 -2.71 -8.74 -1.76
N ILE A 581 -3.75 -8.86 -0.93
CA ILE A 581 -4.98 -9.58 -1.25
C ILE A 581 -5.77 -8.88 -2.38
N ARG A 582 -5.84 -7.55 -2.39
CA ARG A 582 -6.39 -6.75 -3.51
C ARG A 582 -5.68 -7.06 -4.82
N ARG A 583 -4.34 -7.10 -4.82
CA ARG A 583 -3.56 -7.38 -6.03
C ARG A 583 -3.66 -8.83 -6.46
N LEU A 584 -3.71 -9.78 -5.52
CA LEU A 584 -3.98 -11.19 -5.83
C LEU A 584 -5.36 -11.38 -6.49
N LEU A 585 -6.40 -10.63 -6.11
CA LEU A 585 -7.67 -10.64 -6.84
C LEU A 585 -7.48 -10.20 -8.31
N TYR A 586 -6.72 -9.12 -8.53
CA TYR A 586 -6.47 -8.56 -9.86
C TYR A 586 -5.61 -9.51 -10.72
N THR A 587 -4.41 -9.88 -10.26
CA THR A 587 -3.44 -10.68 -11.05
C THR A 587 -3.82 -12.14 -11.26
N SER A 588 -4.80 -12.66 -10.50
CA SER A 588 -5.28 -14.05 -10.62
C SER A 588 -6.64 -14.18 -11.28
N SER A 589 -7.28 -13.08 -11.67
CA SER A 589 -8.57 -13.11 -12.34
C SER A 589 -8.50 -13.83 -13.69
N THR A 590 -9.68 -14.12 -14.24
CA THR A 590 -9.85 -14.70 -15.56
C THR A 590 -10.28 -13.57 -16.48
N ASP A 591 -9.28 -13.04 -17.19
CA ASP A 591 -9.38 -12.03 -18.25
C ASP A 591 -10.65 -12.22 -19.12
N LEU A 592 -11.40 -11.14 -19.29
CA LEU A 592 -12.65 -11.05 -20.04
C LEU A 592 -12.69 -9.68 -20.74
N GLY A 593 -13.10 -9.65 -22.01
CA GLY A 593 -13.17 -8.40 -22.78
C GLY A 593 -11.94 -8.21 -23.67
N GLU A 594 -11.33 -7.03 -23.61
CA GLU A 594 -10.04 -6.77 -24.28
C GLU A 594 -8.87 -7.23 -23.38
N PRO A 595 -7.80 -7.86 -23.91
CA PRO A 595 -6.82 -8.56 -23.09
C PRO A 595 -6.11 -7.68 -22.03
N GLY A 596 -6.29 -8.04 -20.75
CA GLY A 596 -5.62 -7.39 -19.62
C GLY A 596 -6.61 -6.66 -18.70
N TYR A 597 -6.43 -5.34 -18.57
CA TYR A 597 -7.36 -4.48 -17.84
C TYR A 597 -8.23 -3.70 -18.84
N ASP A 598 -9.55 -3.81 -18.73
CA ASP A 598 -10.50 -2.92 -19.41
C ASP A 598 -11.52 -2.29 -18.45
N THR A 599 -12.15 -1.18 -18.85
CA THR A 599 -13.04 -0.41 -17.96
C THR A 599 -14.46 -0.99 -17.85
N VAL A 600 -14.72 -2.13 -18.50
CA VAL A 600 -15.99 -2.84 -18.52
C VAL A 600 -15.95 -4.00 -17.51
N PHE A 601 -14.99 -4.90 -17.66
CA PHE A 601 -14.80 -6.09 -16.83
C PHE A 601 -13.77 -5.90 -15.70
N GLY A 602 -12.95 -4.86 -15.76
CA GLY A 602 -11.80 -4.66 -14.87
C GLY A 602 -10.65 -5.58 -15.26
N TYR A 603 -10.02 -6.23 -14.27
CA TYR A 603 -9.09 -7.35 -14.47
C TYR A 603 -9.78 -8.69 -14.84
N GLY A 604 -11.07 -8.66 -15.20
CA GLY A 604 -11.87 -9.84 -15.54
C GLY A 604 -12.54 -10.51 -14.34
N LEU A 605 -12.90 -11.78 -14.49
CA LEU A 605 -13.70 -12.54 -13.53
C LEU A 605 -12.84 -13.15 -12.42
N VAL A 606 -13.14 -12.82 -11.16
CA VAL A 606 -12.43 -13.35 -9.97
C VAL A 606 -12.32 -14.88 -10.00
N ASN A 607 -11.20 -15.46 -9.54
CA ASN A 607 -10.98 -16.91 -9.59
C ASN A 607 -10.23 -17.42 -8.35
N ALA A 608 -10.95 -18.04 -7.42
CA ALA A 608 -10.43 -18.41 -6.11
C ALA A 608 -9.24 -19.38 -6.18
N LEU A 609 -9.32 -20.39 -7.06
CA LEU A 609 -8.25 -21.39 -7.17
C LEU A 609 -6.96 -20.76 -7.73
N LYS A 610 -7.05 -19.99 -8.82
CA LYS A 610 -5.90 -19.23 -9.34
C LYS A 610 -5.33 -18.29 -8.27
N MET A 611 -6.21 -17.60 -7.52
CA MET A 611 -5.80 -16.68 -6.46
C MET A 611 -5.00 -17.39 -5.36
N HIS A 612 -5.44 -18.57 -4.93
CA HIS A 612 -4.70 -19.39 -3.97
C HIS A 612 -3.39 -19.95 -4.55
N GLU A 613 -3.40 -20.43 -5.80
CA GLU A 613 -2.19 -20.90 -6.50
C GLU A 613 -1.14 -19.78 -6.65
N GLN A 614 -1.56 -18.54 -6.87
CA GLN A 614 -0.65 -17.38 -6.86
C GLN A 614 -0.19 -17.02 -5.44
N ALA A 615 -1.09 -17.01 -4.46
CA ALA A 615 -0.81 -16.65 -3.06
C ALA A 615 0.15 -17.64 -2.35
N SER A 616 0.15 -18.90 -2.79
CA SER A 616 0.96 -20.00 -2.25
C SER A 616 2.15 -20.41 -3.15
N ALA A 617 2.37 -19.72 -4.27
CA ALA A 617 3.53 -19.94 -5.12
C ALA A 617 4.82 -19.56 -4.38
N ASN A 618 5.90 -20.32 -4.62
CA ASN A 618 7.24 -19.86 -4.28
C ASN A 618 7.60 -18.64 -5.13
N PRO A 619 8.31 -17.63 -4.57
CA PRO A 619 8.84 -16.51 -5.31
C PRO A 619 9.59 -16.90 -6.58
N SER A 620 9.23 -16.25 -7.68
CA SER A 620 9.89 -16.34 -8.98
C SER A 620 11.08 -15.37 -9.05
N THR A 621 11.89 -15.48 -10.10
CA THR A 621 12.92 -14.49 -10.43
C THR A 621 12.83 -14.14 -11.90
N PHE A 622 12.52 -12.88 -12.20
CA PHE A 622 12.48 -12.36 -13.56
C PHE A 622 13.78 -11.66 -13.91
N THR A 623 14.31 -11.90 -15.10
CA THR A 623 15.53 -11.25 -15.59
C THR A 623 15.19 -10.10 -16.52
N VAL A 624 15.71 -8.91 -16.22
CA VAL A 624 15.48 -7.69 -17.02
C VAL A 624 16.76 -7.33 -17.77
N LYS A 625 16.68 -7.17 -19.10
CA LYS A 625 17.83 -6.85 -19.96
C LYS A 625 17.46 -5.97 -21.14
N THR A 626 18.15 -4.84 -21.31
CA THR A 626 17.97 -3.90 -22.43
C THR A 626 18.21 -4.49 -23.83
N ASP A 627 18.83 -5.67 -23.94
CA ASP A 627 19.09 -6.35 -25.22
C ASP A 627 17.97 -7.31 -25.67
N GLY A 628 16.92 -7.48 -24.85
CA GLY A 628 15.82 -8.40 -25.12
C GLY A 628 16.18 -9.89 -24.93
N SER A 629 17.30 -10.21 -24.28
CA SER A 629 17.66 -11.58 -23.90
C SER A 629 17.28 -11.96 -22.47
N GLY A 630 16.55 -11.08 -21.77
CA GLY A 630 15.88 -11.37 -20.49
C GLY A 630 14.46 -11.85 -20.69
N ASP A 631 13.75 -12.09 -19.59
CA ASP A 631 12.31 -12.35 -19.59
C ASP A 631 11.54 -11.05 -19.95
N PHE A 632 12.09 -9.90 -19.55
CA PHE A 632 11.57 -8.56 -19.88
C PHE A 632 12.68 -7.61 -20.34
N ALA A 633 12.30 -6.57 -21.07
CA ALA A 633 13.20 -5.48 -21.49
C ALA A 633 13.11 -4.23 -20.59
N SER A 634 11.97 -4.04 -19.91
CA SER A 634 11.69 -2.98 -18.95
C SER A 634 11.62 -3.55 -17.53
N ILE A 635 11.94 -2.72 -16.54
CA ILE A 635 11.77 -3.02 -15.11
C ILE A 635 10.29 -2.97 -14.73
N SER A 636 9.56 -1.94 -15.18
CA SER A 636 8.12 -1.81 -14.93
C SER A 636 7.30 -2.94 -15.57
N ASP A 637 7.66 -3.44 -16.75
CA ASP A 637 7.07 -4.66 -17.34
C ASP A 637 7.24 -5.89 -16.43
N ALA A 638 8.43 -6.06 -15.86
CA ALA A 638 8.70 -7.18 -14.95
C ALA A 638 7.93 -7.03 -13.62
N ILE A 639 7.77 -5.80 -13.11
CA ILE A 639 6.92 -5.53 -11.95
C ILE A 639 5.46 -5.87 -12.26
N ASN A 640 4.91 -5.40 -13.39
CA ASN A 640 3.52 -5.64 -13.79
C ASN A 640 3.16 -7.12 -13.97
N ASN A 641 4.16 -8.00 -14.19
CA ASN A 641 3.98 -9.44 -14.31
C ASN A 641 4.35 -10.23 -13.04
N SER A 642 4.75 -9.54 -11.97
CA SER A 642 5.22 -10.13 -10.71
C SER A 642 4.15 -10.25 -9.62
N ARG A 643 4.54 -10.82 -8.48
CA ARG A 643 3.71 -11.04 -7.29
C ARG A 643 4.46 -10.66 -6.01
N PRO A 644 3.77 -10.43 -4.88
CA PRO A 644 4.41 -10.22 -3.59
C PRO A 644 5.41 -11.33 -3.24
N GLY A 645 6.66 -10.94 -3.01
CA GLY A 645 7.81 -11.80 -2.72
C GLY A 645 8.75 -12.07 -3.89
N ASP A 646 8.35 -11.82 -5.15
CA ASP A 646 9.16 -12.11 -6.33
C ASP A 646 10.46 -11.29 -6.39
N SER A 647 11.46 -11.81 -7.10
CA SER A 647 12.73 -11.12 -7.37
C SER A 647 12.79 -10.60 -8.80
N ILE A 648 13.35 -9.40 -8.98
CA ILE A 648 13.60 -8.79 -10.28
C ILE A 648 15.11 -8.53 -10.39
N LEU A 649 15.77 -9.30 -11.24
CA LEU A 649 17.21 -9.31 -11.43
C LEU A 649 17.57 -8.52 -12.69
N VAL A 650 17.97 -7.26 -12.50
CA VAL A 650 18.22 -6.30 -13.58
C VAL A 650 19.70 -6.34 -13.97
N TYR A 651 19.98 -6.69 -15.23
CA TYR A 651 21.35 -6.77 -15.73
C TYR A 651 21.92 -5.39 -16.12
N PRO A 652 23.26 -5.24 -16.17
CA PRO A 652 23.92 -4.00 -16.58
C PRO A 652 23.35 -3.38 -17.86
N GLY A 653 23.15 -2.07 -17.80
CA GLY A 653 22.44 -1.30 -18.82
C GLY A 653 21.97 0.06 -18.30
N THR A 654 21.39 0.85 -19.19
CA THR A 654 20.69 2.10 -18.84
C THR A 654 19.21 1.94 -19.18
N TYR A 655 18.38 2.00 -18.15
CA TYR A 655 16.92 1.92 -18.22
C TYR A 655 16.37 3.34 -18.10
N ARG A 656 15.43 3.71 -18.97
CA ARG A 656 14.77 5.02 -18.90
C ARG A 656 13.29 4.81 -18.60
N GLU A 657 12.97 4.85 -17.31
CA GLU A 657 11.71 4.41 -16.75
C GLU A 657 11.44 5.21 -15.46
N ASN A 658 10.17 5.43 -15.15
CA ASN A 658 9.73 5.72 -13.79
C ASN A 658 9.11 4.42 -13.27
N VAL A 659 9.54 3.99 -12.09
CA VAL A 659 9.34 2.61 -11.62
C VAL A 659 8.54 2.60 -10.32
N ASP A 660 7.26 2.30 -10.43
CA ASP A 660 6.40 2.06 -9.29
C ASP A 660 6.74 0.69 -8.68
N VAL A 661 6.91 0.63 -7.36
CA VAL A 661 7.17 -0.58 -6.58
C VAL A 661 5.97 -0.78 -5.65
N PRO A 662 4.89 -1.39 -6.18
CA PRO A 662 3.62 -1.50 -5.47
C PRO A 662 3.65 -2.51 -4.32
N TRP A 663 4.22 -3.72 -4.50
CA TRP A 663 4.25 -4.81 -3.50
C TRP A 663 5.67 -5.22 -3.07
N ASP A 664 5.80 -6.08 -2.04
CA ASP A 664 7.11 -6.63 -1.62
C ASP A 664 7.78 -7.29 -2.83
N LEU A 665 8.91 -6.73 -3.25
CA LEU A 665 9.72 -7.21 -4.35
C LEU A 665 11.19 -7.10 -4.00
N ASN A 666 11.98 -8.08 -4.43
CA ASN A 666 13.42 -8.05 -4.33
C ASN A 666 14.04 -7.60 -5.66
N ILE A 667 14.08 -6.27 -5.86
CA ILE A 667 14.59 -5.61 -7.05
C ILE A 667 16.11 -5.39 -6.86
N SER A 668 16.93 -6.00 -7.72
CA SER A 668 18.38 -6.03 -7.55
C SER A 668 19.15 -5.92 -8.87
N SER A 669 20.23 -5.15 -8.83
CA SER A 669 21.21 -5.07 -9.91
C SER A 669 22.11 -6.31 -9.91
N ALA A 670 22.15 -7.04 -11.02
CA ALA A 670 22.94 -8.26 -11.19
C ALA A 670 24.46 -8.06 -11.14
N SER A 671 24.96 -6.82 -11.19
CA SER A 671 26.38 -6.49 -11.00
C SER A 671 26.74 -6.14 -9.55
N GLY A 672 25.74 -5.86 -8.70
CA GLY A 672 25.93 -5.23 -7.39
C GLY A 672 26.57 -3.83 -7.46
N LYS A 673 26.67 -3.21 -8.65
CA LYS A 673 27.39 -1.95 -8.88
C LYS A 673 26.49 -0.87 -9.50
N PRO A 674 26.22 0.22 -8.77
CA PRO A 674 25.43 1.35 -9.26
C PRO A 674 25.91 2.01 -10.55
N GLU A 675 27.20 1.90 -10.88
CA GLU A 675 27.76 2.40 -12.14
C GLU A 675 27.48 1.51 -13.36
N ASP A 676 27.14 0.24 -13.16
CA ASP A 676 26.89 -0.74 -14.24
C ASP A 676 25.39 -0.84 -14.61
N THR A 677 24.48 -0.62 -13.65
CA THR A 677 23.02 -0.71 -13.83
C THR A 677 22.36 0.60 -13.40
N VAL A 678 21.95 1.42 -14.37
CA VAL A 678 21.50 2.80 -14.16
C VAL A 678 20.05 2.97 -14.58
N LEU A 679 19.23 3.56 -13.71
CA LEU A 679 17.87 4.04 -13.99
C LEU A 679 17.90 5.57 -14.11
N GLU A 680 17.37 6.07 -15.22
CA GLU A 680 17.09 7.49 -15.44
C GLU A 680 15.58 7.71 -15.57
N ALA A 681 15.07 8.82 -15.05
CA ALA A 681 13.66 9.18 -15.27
C ALA A 681 13.32 9.32 -16.76
N GLU A 682 12.12 8.89 -17.15
CA GLU A 682 11.47 9.25 -18.42
C GLU A 682 10.70 10.57 -18.25
N ASN A 683 9.80 10.63 -17.26
CA ASN A 683 9.17 11.85 -16.79
C ASN A 683 9.99 12.47 -15.64
N PRO A 684 10.58 13.67 -15.80
CA PRO A 684 11.47 14.27 -14.80
C PRO A 684 10.75 14.95 -13.63
N GLU A 685 9.42 15.10 -13.67
CA GLU A 685 8.62 15.61 -12.54
C GLU A 685 8.29 14.49 -11.52
N GLU A 686 8.29 13.22 -11.96
CA GLU A 686 7.92 12.06 -11.15
C GLU A 686 9.15 11.40 -10.47
N PRO A 687 8.94 10.56 -9.44
CA PRO A 687 10.00 9.75 -8.84
C PRO A 687 10.63 8.75 -9.83
N VAL A 688 11.94 8.47 -9.73
CA VAL A 688 12.54 7.35 -10.49
C VAL A 688 12.09 6.01 -9.91
N PHE A 689 12.04 5.91 -8.57
CA PHE A 689 11.33 4.86 -7.85
C PHE A 689 10.24 5.48 -6.97
N HIS A 690 9.00 5.02 -7.10
CA HIS A 690 7.90 5.30 -6.16
C HIS A 690 7.55 4.01 -5.42
N VAL A 691 7.65 3.99 -4.10
CA VAL A 691 7.52 2.77 -3.28
C VAL A 691 6.36 2.95 -2.31
N THR A 692 5.24 2.32 -2.64
CA THR A 692 4.08 2.14 -1.74
C THR A 692 4.08 0.74 -1.11
N ALA A 693 4.99 -0.13 -1.52
CA ALA A 693 5.18 -1.46 -0.95
C ALA A 693 5.62 -1.45 0.52
N ASN A 694 5.17 -2.46 1.26
CA ASN A 694 5.85 -2.91 2.48
C ASN A 694 6.94 -3.94 2.14
N ALA A 695 7.96 -4.05 2.99
CA ALA A 695 9.06 -5.03 2.95
C ALA A 695 9.96 -5.09 1.68
N ALA A 696 9.66 -4.29 0.65
CA ALA A 696 10.39 -4.28 -0.62
C ALA A 696 11.88 -3.93 -0.47
N LYS A 697 12.69 -4.48 -1.37
CA LYS A 697 14.16 -4.50 -1.27
C LYS A 697 14.73 -4.01 -2.60
N ILE A 698 15.47 -2.90 -2.56
CA ILE A 698 16.01 -2.24 -3.77
C ILE A 698 17.52 -2.10 -3.60
N SER A 699 18.31 -2.68 -4.51
CA SER A 699 19.76 -2.74 -4.31
C SER A 699 20.66 -2.70 -5.56
N GLY A 700 21.80 -2.02 -5.43
CA GLY A 700 22.88 -1.99 -6.42
C GLY A 700 22.66 -1.08 -7.63
N PHE A 701 21.67 -0.18 -7.60
CA PHE A 701 21.30 0.68 -8.73
C PHE A 701 21.94 2.08 -8.68
N GLY A 702 22.32 2.59 -9.84
CA GLY A 702 22.47 4.03 -10.08
C GLY A 702 21.09 4.62 -10.40
N ILE A 703 20.72 5.72 -9.75
CA ILE A 703 19.37 6.31 -9.82
C ILE A 703 19.54 7.81 -10.08
N SER A 704 18.94 8.32 -11.16
CA SER A 704 19.07 9.73 -11.57
C SER A 704 17.80 10.31 -12.19
N GLY A 705 17.06 11.10 -11.39
CA GLY A 705 15.95 11.94 -11.85
C GLY A 705 16.46 13.30 -12.30
N SER A 706 15.91 13.85 -13.38
CA SER A 706 16.42 15.10 -13.99
C SER A 706 15.93 16.40 -13.31
N GLY A 707 15.54 16.32 -12.04
CA GLY A 707 14.96 17.42 -11.26
C GLY A 707 14.01 16.93 -10.17
N GLY A 708 13.16 15.95 -10.48
CA GLY A 708 12.23 15.31 -9.54
C GLY A 708 12.90 14.44 -8.48
N THR A 709 12.11 13.61 -7.82
CA THR A 709 12.56 12.75 -6.71
C THR A 709 13.38 11.56 -7.22
N GLY A 710 14.45 11.18 -6.52
CA GLY A 710 15.19 9.95 -6.85
C GLY A 710 14.44 8.70 -6.39
N VAL A 711 14.15 8.62 -5.11
CA VAL A 711 13.34 7.55 -4.51
C VAL A 711 12.31 8.17 -3.57
N TYR A 712 11.03 7.87 -3.78
CA TYR A 712 9.92 8.24 -2.92
C TYR A 712 9.39 6.99 -2.20
N LEU A 713 9.34 7.01 -0.87
CA LEU A 713 8.59 6.05 -0.05
C LEU A 713 7.36 6.78 0.52
N GLU A 714 6.18 6.21 0.31
CA GLU A 714 4.89 6.79 0.69
C GLU A 714 4.10 5.77 1.52
N SER A 715 3.83 6.12 2.79
CA SER A 715 3.22 5.24 3.80
C SER A 715 3.88 3.85 3.93
N ALA A 716 5.10 3.68 3.41
CA ALA A 716 5.78 2.41 3.23
C ALA A 716 6.54 1.98 4.49
N ALA A 717 6.53 0.68 4.80
CA ALA A 717 7.18 0.14 5.98
C ALA A 717 8.09 -1.07 5.74
N ALA A 718 9.09 -1.21 6.61
CA ALA A 718 10.07 -2.31 6.66
C ALA A 718 10.90 -2.56 5.38
N CYS A 719 10.88 -1.64 4.41
CA CYS A 719 11.66 -1.75 3.17
C CYS A 719 13.18 -1.68 3.41
N MET A 720 13.97 -2.25 2.51
CA MET A 720 15.44 -2.29 2.57
C MET A 720 16.08 -1.71 1.31
N LEU A 721 16.62 -0.50 1.40
CA LEU A 721 17.29 0.17 0.29
C LEU A 721 18.80 0.21 0.56
N THR A 722 19.57 -0.54 -0.23
CA THR A 722 20.99 -0.79 0.07
C THR A 722 21.92 -0.69 -1.12
N ASN A 723 23.10 -0.11 -0.92
CA ASN A 723 24.16 -0.01 -1.95
C ASN A 723 23.67 0.63 -3.28
N ASN A 724 22.75 1.59 -3.21
CA ASN A 724 22.31 2.38 -4.37
C ASN A 724 23.05 3.73 -4.44
N LYS A 725 23.14 4.32 -5.63
CA LYS A 725 23.71 5.66 -5.84
C LYS A 725 22.65 6.60 -6.41
N VAL A 726 22.20 7.57 -5.61
CA VAL A 726 21.12 8.51 -5.99
C VAL A 726 21.70 9.89 -6.24
N SER A 727 21.49 10.45 -7.44
CA SER A 727 22.12 11.70 -7.86
C SER A 727 21.33 12.54 -8.86
N ASN A 728 21.55 13.87 -8.86
CA ASN A 728 20.93 14.90 -9.69
C ASN A 728 19.46 15.25 -9.36
N CYS A 729 18.89 14.64 -8.32
CA CYS A 729 17.48 14.76 -7.93
C CYS A 729 17.20 15.93 -6.95
N SER A 730 15.93 16.21 -6.67
CA SER A 730 15.50 17.20 -5.67
C SER A 730 14.14 16.88 -5.03
N PRO A 731 14.07 16.00 -4.01
CA PRO A 731 15.17 15.41 -3.25
C PRO A 731 15.76 14.13 -3.86
N GLY A 732 16.92 13.70 -3.36
CA GLY A 732 17.47 12.36 -3.61
C GLY A 732 16.52 11.27 -3.11
N VAL A 733 16.23 11.28 -1.81
CA VAL A 733 15.27 10.39 -1.16
C VAL A 733 14.21 11.20 -0.42
N LEU A 734 12.94 10.82 -0.57
CA LEU A 734 11.80 11.29 0.20
C LEU A 734 11.15 10.11 0.93
N LEU A 735 10.93 10.25 2.23
CA LEU A 735 10.02 9.40 3.01
C LEU A 735 8.88 10.27 3.52
N GLU A 736 7.64 9.85 3.25
CA GLU A 736 6.40 10.46 3.74
C GLU A 736 5.58 9.40 4.46
N GLU A 737 5.15 9.67 5.70
CA GLU A 737 4.41 8.74 6.60
C GLU A 737 5.05 7.33 6.77
N SER A 738 6.32 7.18 6.43
CA SER A 738 6.97 5.88 6.21
C SER A 738 7.77 5.43 7.45
N SER A 739 7.68 4.15 7.82
CA SER A 739 8.24 3.67 9.10
C SER A 739 9.09 2.39 9.05
N ASN A 740 10.02 2.24 9.99
CA ASN A 740 10.83 1.02 10.16
C ASN A 740 11.71 0.62 8.95
N ASN A 741 11.80 1.44 7.91
CA ASN A 741 12.60 1.18 6.70
C ASN A 741 14.11 1.27 7.00
N THR A 742 14.94 0.59 6.21
CA THR A 742 16.39 0.51 6.41
C THR A 742 17.16 1.00 5.18
N PHE A 743 17.93 2.07 5.35
CA PHE A 743 18.83 2.66 4.35
C PHE A 743 20.28 2.49 4.78
N THR A 744 21.06 1.67 4.08
CA THR A 744 22.51 1.50 4.36
C THR A 744 23.37 1.37 3.11
N ARG A 745 24.63 1.84 3.18
CA ARG A 745 25.61 1.80 2.08
C ARG A 745 25.21 2.60 0.84
N ASN A 746 24.16 3.42 0.89
CA ASN A 746 23.76 4.24 -0.25
C ASN A 746 24.67 5.47 -0.38
N ASN A 747 25.00 5.85 -1.62
CA ASN A 747 25.69 7.09 -1.94
C ASN A 747 24.66 8.09 -2.48
N ILE A 748 24.30 9.08 -1.69
CA ILE A 748 23.29 10.08 -2.03
C ILE A 748 24.05 11.40 -2.24
N SER A 749 24.35 11.72 -3.49
CA SER A 749 25.28 12.81 -3.84
C SER A 749 24.83 13.61 -5.06
N ASN A 750 25.20 14.89 -5.11
CA ASN A 750 24.84 15.83 -6.18
C ASN A 750 23.32 16.10 -6.30
N ASN A 751 22.57 15.94 -5.22
CA ASN A 751 21.15 16.32 -5.13
C ASN A 751 21.01 17.72 -4.50
N ALA A 752 19.86 18.38 -4.70
CA ALA A 752 19.56 19.64 -4.03
C ALA A 752 19.33 19.42 -2.52
N GLU A 753 18.47 18.46 -2.19
CA GLU A 753 18.30 17.85 -0.87
C GLU A 753 18.68 16.36 -0.98
N GLY A 754 19.49 15.84 -0.06
CA GLY A 754 19.88 14.43 -0.06
C GLY A 754 18.76 13.52 0.41
N PHE A 755 18.35 13.69 1.68
CA PHE A 755 17.29 12.91 2.32
C PHE A 755 16.25 13.85 2.95
N ARG A 756 14.98 13.69 2.61
CA ARG A 756 13.85 14.38 3.25
C ARG A 756 12.98 13.37 4.00
N LEU A 757 12.57 13.72 5.21
CA LEU A 757 11.63 12.98 6.04
C LEU A 757 10.44 13.90 6.34
N THR A 758 9.23 13.45 5.99
CA THR A 758 7.95 14.03 6.43
C THR A 758 7.26 12.98 7.30
N ASP A 759 7.07 13.30 8.59
CA ASP A 759 6.28 12.48 9.54
C ASP A 759 6.59 10.97 9.55
N SER A 760 7.87 10.66 9.32
CA SER A 760 8.40 9.31 9.09
C SER A 760 9.34 8.91 10.23
N PHE A 761 9.06 7.80 10.91
CA PHE A 761 9.69 7.42 12.19
C PHE A 761 10.19 5.96 12.26
N GLN A 762 11.02 5.63 13.26
CA GLN A 762 11.64 4.30 13.45
C GLN A 762 12.55 3.80 12.31
N ASN A 763 12.75 4.59 11.25
CA ASN A 763 13.62 4.25 10.12
C ASN A 763 15.09 4.19 10.56
N ARG A 764 15.89 3.35 9.87
CA ARG A 764 17.29 3.05 10.19
C ARG A 764 18.18 3.57 9.06
N ILE A 765 18.83 4.71 9.27
CA ILE A 765 19.59 5.44 8.23
C ILE A 765 21.03 5.55 8.70
N LEU A 766 21.87 4.57 8.35
CA LEU A 766 23.25 4.44 8.83
C LEU A 766 24.19 3.89 7.75
N GLU A 767 25.49 4.18 7.83
CA GLU A 767 26.50 3.74 6.85
C GLU A 767 26.23 4.25 5.42
N ASN A 768 25.57 5.40 5.24
CA ASN A 768 25.40 6.06 3.94
C ASN A 768 26.40 7.21 3.73
N GLU A 769 26.61 7.64 2.48
CA GLU A 769 27.41 8.82 2.13
C GLU A 769 26.51 9.94 1.59
N PHE A 770 26.55 11.12 2.23
CA PHE A 770 25.78 12.29 1.84
C PHE A 770 26.69 13.41 1.31
N GLU A 771 26.48 13.82 0.05
CA GLU A 771 27.25 14.89 -0.61
C GLU A 771 26.35 15.78 -1.48
N ASN A 772 25.51 16.58 -0.82
CA ASN A 772 24.40 17.34 -1.43
C ASN A 772 24.47 18.83 -1.01
N SER A 773 23.59 19.67 -1.57
CA SER A 773 23.50 21.09 -1.15
C SER A 773 22.86 21.25 0.23
N ILE A 774 21.91 20.36 0.57
CA ILE A 774 21.39 20.11 1.92
C ILE A 774 21.44 18.59 2.10
N ASN A 775 22.16 18.08 3.10
CA ASN A 775 22.31 16.62 3.24
C ASN A 775 21.06 15.95 3.81
N ILE A 776 20.52 16.44 4.93
CA ILE A 776 19.30 15.92 5.59
C ILE A 776 18.29 17.07 5.82
N ASN A 777 17.00 16.79 5.64
CA ASN A 777 15.89 17.70 5.92
C ASN A 777 14.77 16.96 6.68
N GLU A 778 14.73 17.09 8.00
CA GLU A 778 13.69 16.50 8.86
C GLU A 778 12.52 17.50 9.03
N ARG A 779 11.29 17.06 8.71
CA ARG A 779 10.03 17.76 8.99
C ARG A 779 9.11 16.83 9.79
N SER A 780 8.45 17.37 10.80
CA SER A 780 7.41 16.67 11.55
C SER A 780 6.31 17.62 12.01
N SER A 781 5.09 17.14 11.93
CA SER A 781 3.83 17.71 12.43
C SER A 781 3.80 17.92 13.95
N GLY A 782 4.51 17.10 14.73
CA GLY A 782 4.64 17.26 16.19
C GLY A 782 4.48 16.01 17.06
N GLU A 783 4.35 14.81 16.48
CA GLU A 783 4.30 13.52 17.20
C GLU A 783 5.48 13.32 18.18
N THR A 784 5.23 13.34 19.49
CA THR A 784 6.29 13.23 20.52
C THR A 784 6.45 11.79 21.04
N GLY A 785 7.25 10.96 20.37
CA GLY A 785 7.66 9.68 20.96
C GLY A 785 8.54 8.76 20.11
N LEU A 786 8.32 8.75 18.79
CA LEU A 786 9.03 7.84 17.87
C LEU A 786 10.18 8.58 17.16
N SER A 787 11.31 7.90 16.95
CA SER A 787 12.52 8.52 16.39
C SER A 787 13.26 7.59 15.42
N ASN A 788 13.97 8.19 14.47
CA ASN A 788 14.80 7.47 13.50
C ASN A 788 16.17 7.13 14.10
N THR A 789 16.72 5.96 13.74
CA THR A 789 18.01 5.45 14.21
C THR A 789 19.11 5.75 13.20
N TRP A 790 20.01 6.67 13.55
CA TRP A 790 21.04 7.18 12.64
C TRP A 790 22.40 6.47 12.74
N ASN A 791 22.62 5.61 13.74
CA ASN A 791 23.86 4.84 13.91
C ASN A 791 23.65 3.44 14.48
N THR A 792 24.72 2.62 14.47
CA THR A 792 24.68 1.23 14.95
C THR A 792 24.30 1.15 16.43
N ALA A 793 23.36 0.27 16.77
CA ALA A 793 22.83 0.13 18.14
C ALA A 793 23.89 -0.38 19.14
N ALA A 794 24.87 -1.15 18.65
CA ALA A 794 26.06 -1.55 19.36
C ALA A 794 27.29 -0.86 18.76
N GLU A 795 28.37 -0.81 19.54
CA GLU A 795 29.70 -0.47 19.06
C GLU A 795 30.22 -1.58 18.12
N VAL A 796 31.04 -1.20 17.16
CA VAL A 796 31.62 -2.06 16.12
C VAL A 796 33.12 -1.85 16.12
N ARG A 797 33.90 -2.93 15.98
CA ARG A 797 35.37 -2.88 15.91
C ARG A 797 35.86 -2.75 14.46
N TYR A 798 36.81 -1.85 14.23
CA TYR A 798 37.24 -1.45 12.89
C TYR A 798 38.68 -0.91 12.87
N LEU A 799 39.24 -0.84 11.67
CA LEU A 799 40.51 -0.20 11.35
C LEU A 799 40.24 1.13 10.62
N TYR A 800 40.86 2.22 11.08
CA TYR A 800 40.86 3.52 10.41
C TYR A 800 42.27 4.12 10.47
N ASN A 801 42.80 4.58 9.33
CA ASN A 801 44.14 5.19 9.22
C ASN A 801 45.30 4.39 9.89
N GLY A 802 45.17 3.06 9.97
CA GLY A 802 46.13 2.16 10.64
C GLY A 802 45.92 1.97 12.15
N GLY A 803 45.04 2.73 12.80
CA GLY A 803 44.60 2.50 14.17
C GLY A 803 43.40 1.55 14.24
N VAL A 804 43.31 0.75 15.30
CA VAL A 804 42.15 -0.12 15.57
C VAL A 804 41.31 0.51 16.68
N TYR A 805 40.03 0.69 16.40
CA TYR A 805 39.07 1.42 17.22
C TYR A 805 37.78 0.60 17.40
N GLU A 806 36.97 1.00 18.37
CA GLU A 806 35.68 0.41 18.69
C GLU A 806 34.72 1.55 19.04
N SER A 807 33.65 1.70 18.25
CA SER A 807 32.69 2.82 18.38
C SER A 807 31.43 2.51 17.56
N ARG A 808 30.37 3.31 17.72
CA ARG A 808 29.20 3.25 16.84
C ARG A 808 29.50 3.87 15.47
N PHE A 809 28.81 3.40 14.44
CA PHE A 809 28.89 3.96 13.08
C PHE A 809 27.59 4.64 12.69
N GLY A 810 27.67 5.92 12.35
CA GLY A 810 26.64 6.69 11.68
C GLY A 810 26.87 6.77 10.17
N ASN A 811 26.69 7.97 9.60
CA ASN A 811 26.81 8.27 8.18
C ASN A 811 27.96 9.25 7.90
N PHE A 812 28.44 9.29 6.65
CA PHE A 812 29.37 10.33 6.19
C PHE A 812 28.58 11.53 5.64
N TYR A 813 28.98 12.75 6.03
CA TYR A 813 28.38 14.00 5.56
C TYR A 813 29.47 14.95 5.04
N SER A 814 29.36 15.36 3.77
CA SER A 814 30.34 16.22 3.10
C SER A 814 30.57 17.58 3.79
N ASP A 815 29.56 18.08 4.49
CA ASP A 815 29.56 19.35 5.22
C ASP A 815 29.96 19.20 6.70
N TYR A 816 30.16 17.99 7.24
CA TYR A 816 30.60 17.79 8.62
C TYR A 816 32.00 18.39 8.87
N LYS A 817 32.13 19.26 9.89
CA LYS A 817 33.40 19.91 10.29
C LYS A 817 33.67 19.81 11.79
N GLY A 818 33.07 18.84 12.48
CA GLY A 818 33.41 18.57 13.88
C GLY A 818 34.80 17.92 14.02
N PRO A 819 35.38 17.92 15.23
CA PRO A 819 36.66 17.29 15.47
C PRO A 819 36.55 15.77 15.55
N ASP A 820 37.71 15.14 15.44
CA ASP A 820 38.03 13.76 15.78
C ASP A 820 39.29 13.85 16.65
N THR A 821 39.10 13.84 17.97
CA THR A 821 40.15 14.20 18.93
C THR A 821 41.00 12.99 19.35
N ASP A 822 40.45 11.77 19.25
CA ASP A 822 41.18 10.52 19.51
C ASP A 822 41.78 9.87 18.26
N GLY A 823 41.44 10.37 17.07
CA GLY A 823 41.92 9.89 15.77
C GLY A 823 41.15 8.66 15.27
N SER A 824 40.02 8.32 15.89
CA SER A 824 39.20 7.15 15.55
C SER A 824 38.53 7.25 14.18
N GLY A 825 38.36 8.47 13.66
CA GLY A 825 37.60 8.72 12.44
C GLY A 825 36.09 8.84 12.66
N ILE A 826 35.62 8.79 13.90
CA ILE A 826 34.25 9.13 14.27
C ILE A 826 34.26 10.56 14.84
N GLY A 827 33.26 11.36 14.46
CA GLY A 827 33.17 12.74 14.91
C GLY A 827 32.78 12.86 16.39
N ASP A 828 33.54 13.64 17.17
CA ASP A 828 33.26 13.91 18.59
C ASP A 828 31.90 14.62 18.81
N ASN A 829 31.38 15.31 17.78
CA ASN A 829 30.14 16.06 17.82
C ASN A 829 29.07 15.39 16.93
N PRO A 830 27.78 15.42 17.32
CA PRO A 830 26.71 14.90 16.47
C PRO A 830 26.51 15.74 15.20
N TYR A 831 26.00 15.11 14.14
CA TYR A 831 25.42 15.78 12.97
C TYR A 831 23.89 15.63 13.02
N GLY A 832 23.21 16.66 13.52
CA GLY A 832 21.76 16.58 13.78
C GLY A 832 21.43 15.44 14.75
N SER A 833 20.63 14.49 14.27
CA SER A 833 20.22 13.29 14.98
C SER A 833 21.26 12.15 14.98
N ASP A 834 22.32 12.23 14.17
CA ASP A 834 23.40 11.24 14.17
C ASP A 834 24.47 11.58 15.23
N SER A 835 24.55 10.74 16.27
CA SER A 835 25.52 10.86 17.36
C SER A 835 26.90 10.25 17.06
N SER A 836 27.15 9.70 15.87
CA SER A 836 28.42 9.06 15.51
C SER A 836 28.79 9.22 14.04
N PRO A 837 28.79 10.46 13.50
CA PRO A 837 29.05 10.71 12.08
C PRO A 837 30.48 10.33 11.69
N LEU A 838 30.65 9.85 10.47
CA LEU A 838 31.95 9.49 9.90
C LEU A 838 32.65 10.75 9.36
N ILE A 839 33.92 10.98 9.71
CA ILE A 839 34.68 12.12 9.18
C ILE A 839 35.20 11.89 7.75
N SER A 840 35.23 10.62 7.33
CA SER A 840 35.68 10.17 6.01
C SER A 840 34.60 9.34 5.32
N ARG A 841 34.74 9.13 4.00
CA ARG A 841 33.94 8.19 3.21
C ARG A 841 34.02 6.77 3.79
N LEU A 842 32.97 5.97 3.61
CA LEU A 842 32.86 4.63 4.24
C LEU A 842 34.00 3.69 3.80
N ALA A 843 34.49 3.85 2.56
CA ALA A 843 35.63 3.10 2.02
C ALA A 843 36.97 3.35 2.75
N ALA A 844 37.07 4.32 3.66
CA ALA A 844 38.24 4.55 4.51
C ALA A 844 38.28 3.68 5.78
N TYR A 845 37.21 2.93 6.09
CA TYR A 845 37.05 2.13 7.30
C TYR A 845 36.97 0.65 6.96
N SER A 846 37.87 -0.16 7.53
CA SER A 846 37.88 -1.61 7.33
C SER A 846 37.39 -2.34 8.57
N ARG A 847 36.21 -2.97 8.50
CA ARG A 847 35.70 -3.85 9.55
C ARG A 847 36.24 -5.27 9.39
N GLY A 848 36.40 -6.00 10.49
CA GLY A 848 36.88 -7.39 10.47
C GLY A 848 38.41 -7.57 10.44
N PHE A 849 39.17 -6.69 11.10
CA PHE A 849 40.62 -6.83 11.28
C PHE A 849 41.01 -6.51 12.72
N GLU A 850 41.94 -7.28 13.31
CA GLU A 850 42.42 -7.07 14.68
C GLU A 850 43.95 -6.95 14.70
N VAL A 851 44.48 -5.79 15.08
CA VAL A 851 45.89 -5.65 15.44
C VAL A 851 46.08 -6.24 16.84
N GLY A 852 47.08 -7.11 17.00
CA GLY A 852 47.43 -7.71 18.28
C GLY A 852 48.21 -6.75 19.17
N ASN A 853 48.36 -7.11 20.45
CA ASN A 853 49.18 -6.32 21.39
C ASN A 853 50.63 -6.24 20.90
N VAL A 854 51.12 -5.03 20.67
CA VAL A 854 52.55 -4.76 20.50
C VAL A 854 53.18 -4.58 21.88
N VAL A 855 54.18 -5.41 22.19
CA VAL A 855 54.90 -5.38 23.47
C VAL A 855 56.40 -5.18 23.18
N PRO A 856 57.08 -4.21 23.84
CA PRO A 856 56.57 -3.27 24.84
C PRO A 856 55.70 -2.14 24.26
N ALA A 857 54.69 -1.72 25.01
CA ALA A 857 53.79 -0.62 24.65
C ALA A 857 54.41 0.79 24.82
N ARG A 858 55.65 0.98 24.38
CA ARG A 858 56.40 2.26 24.43
C ARG A 858 57.23 2.44 23.16
N GLY A 859 57.22 3.63 22.58
CA GLY A 859 58.01 4.01 21.39
C GLY A 859 59.52 4.22 21.64
N SER A 860 60.10 3.42 22.53
CA SER A 860 61.48 3.48 23.03
C SER A 860 61.91 2.07 23.47
N VAL A 861 62.95 1.53 22.86
CA VAL A 861 63.42 0.14 23.04
C VAL A 861 64.88 0.13 23.51
N SER A 862 65.23 -0.76 24.44
CA SER A 862 66.62 -1.00 24.85
C SER A 862 67.36 -1.78 23.76
N ILE A 863 68.63 -1.45 23.51
CA ILE A 863 69.38 -2.12 22.43
C ILE A 863 69.90 -3.49 22.88
N ASP A 864 70.17 -3.69 24.17
CA ASP A 864 70.62 -4.96 24.74
C ASP A 864 69.47 -5.80 25.31
N GLY A 865 69.45 -7.10 24.97
CA GLY A 865 68.69 -8.16 25.64
C GLY A 865 67.18 -8.29 25.32
N ASP A 866 66.55 -7.28 24.72
CA ASP A 866 65.10 -7.29 24.45
C ASP A 866 64.73 -8.17 23.23
N THR A 867 63.55 -8.79 23.28
CA THR A 867 62.87 -9.38 22.12
C THR A 867 61.60 -8.60 21.83
N LEU A 868 61.45 -8.09 20.62
CA LEU A 868 60.27 -7.37 20.17
C LEU A 868 59.30 -8.35 19.49
N GLU A 869 58.05 -8.39 19.93
CA GLU A 869 57.01 -9.21 19.31
C GLU A 869 55.90 -8.32 18.73
N PHE A 870 55.67 -8.48 17.42
CA PHE A 870 54.62 -7.79 16.67
C PHE A 870 53.60 -8.81 16.19
N GLY A 871 52.39 -8.80 16.79
CA GLY A 871 51.29 -9.68 16.40
C GLY A 871 50.24 -8.96 15.56
N ILE A 872 49.83 -9.58 14.44
CA ILE A 872 48.71 -9.14 13.60
C ILE A 872 47.70 -10.29 13.43
N ARG A 873 46.40 -9.97 13.37
CA ARG A 873 45.33 -10.90 13.03
C ARG A 873 44.46 -10.35 11.90
N SER A 874 43.87 -11.26 11.14
CA SER A 874 42.98 -11.01 10.01
C SER A 874 41.83 -12.01 10.07
N THR A 875 40.61 -11.58 9.72
CA THR A 875 39.47 -12.50 9.60
C THR A 875 39.56 -13.43 8.38
N ARG A 876 40.50 -13.17 7.46
CA ARG A 876 40.81 -14.03 6.31
C ARG A 876 42.27 -14.46 6.36
N ASN A 877 42.57 -15.64 5.82
CA ASN A 877 43.96 -16.06 5.64
C ASN A 877 44.71 -15.06 4.73
N CYS A 878 45.86 -14.57 5.17
CA CYS A 878 46.69 -13.63 4.44
C CYS A 878 48.15 -14.07 4.45
N THR A 879 48.85 -13.87 3.33
CA THR A 879 50.32 -13.87 3.31
C THR A 879 50.79 -12.58 3.97
N PHE A 880 51.53 -12.65 5.08
CA PHE A 880 52.06 -11.45 5.75
C PHE A 880 53.54 -11.26 5.45
N SER A 881 53.91 -10.16 4.81
CA SER A 881 55.30 -9.77 4.57
C SER A 881 55.72 -8.64 5.50
N TRP A 882 56.74 -8.88 6.31
CA TRP A 882 57.30 -7.91 7.27
C TRP A 882 58.58 -7.29 6.72
N LEU A 883 58.70 -5.96 6.73
CA LEU A 883 59.82 -5.22 6.14
C LEU A 883 60.37 -4.17 7.11
N LEU A 884 61.68 -4.14 7.32
CA LEU A 884 62.37 -3.10 8.09
C LEU A 884 63.05 -2.12 7.15
N ASN A 885 62.68 -0.84 7.20
CA ASN A 885 63.10 0.20 6.25
C ASN A 885 62.91 -0.21 4.76
N GLY A 886 61.88 -1.03 4.48
CA GLY A 886 61.60 -1.58 3.14
C GLY A 886 62.38 -2.86 2.78
N VAL A 887 63.23 -3.38 3.66
CA VAL A 887 63.93 -4.67 3.48
C VAL A 887 63.13 -5.79 4.15
N LEU A 888 62.73 -6.81 3.37
CA LEU A 888 61.98 -7.96 3.88
C LEU A 888 62.75 -8.70 4.99
N LEU A 889 62.12 -8.83 6.16
CA LEU A 889 62.60 -9.61 7.30
C LEU A 889 62.07 -11.05 7.26
N GLN A 890 60.75 -11.18 7.06
CA GLN A 890 60.00 -12.43 7.19
C GLN A 890 58.79 -12.38 6.26
N THR A 891 58.42 -13.52 5.69
CA THR A 891 57.10 -13.74 5.11
C THR A 891 56.45 -14.91 5.85
N ASN A 892 55.25 -14.71 6.39
CA ASN A 892 54.41 -15.78 6.89
C ASN A 892 53.55 -16.32 5.73
N GLU A 893 53.38 -17.64 5.69
CA GLU A 893 52.43 -18.31 4.79
C GLU A 893 50.98 -17.90 5.15
N SER A 894 50.03 -18.25 4.26
CA SER A 894 48.64 -17.75 4.34
C SER A 894 47.96 -18.16 5.64
N ALA A 895 47.70 -17.19 6.53
CA ALA A 895 47.19 -17.44 7.88
C ALA A 895 46.26 -16.32 8.37
N SER A 896 45.38 -16.62 9.32
CA SER A 896 44.53 -15.64 10.01
C SER A 896 45.29 -14.83 11.08
N SER A 897 46.56 -15.16 11.33
CA SER A 897 47.45 -14.35 12.17
C SER A 897 48.92 -14.56 11.81
N ALA A 898 49.74 -13.56 12.12
CA ALA A 898 51.19 -13.66 12.05
C ALA A 898 51.84 -12.97 13.25
N ILE A 899 52.99 -13.50 13.65
CA ILE A 899 53.88 -12.90 14.64
C ILE A 899 55.27 -12.77 14.00
N LEU A 900 55.84 -11.57 14.12
CA LEU A 900 57.27 -11.32 13.97
C LEU A 900 57.87 -11.15 15.37
N SER A 901 58.69 -12.10 15.78
CA SER A 901 59.52 -11.99 16.99
C SER A 901 60.96 -11.72 16.56
N ILE A 902 61.52 -10.57 16.92
CA ILE A 902 62.87 -10.16 16.52
C ILE A 902 63.69 -9.67 17.72
N GLY A 903 64.88 -10.25 17.91
CA GLY A 903 65.81 -9.82 18.97
C GLY A 903 66.47 -8.49 18.62
N THR A 904 66.67 -7.63 19.61
CA THR A 904 67.32 -6.31 19.39
C THR A 904 68.79 -6.47 18.95
N GLU A 905 69.47 -7.53 19.37
CA GLU A 905 70.78 -7.92 18.85
C GLU A 905 70.77 -8.25 17.35
N GLU A 906 69.73 -8.94 16.84
CA GLU A 906 69.62 -9.22 15.40
C GLU A 906 69.32 -7.94 14.61
N LEU A 907 68.46 -7.09 15.18
CA LEU A 907 68.20 -5.74 14.66
C LEU A 907 69.53 -4.96 14.54
N ALA A 908 70.32 -4.91 15.61
CA ALA A 908 71.62 -4.25 15.66
C ALA A 908 72.66 -4.88 14.72
N GLY A 909 72.65 -6.20 14.55
CA GLY A 909 73.49 -6.91 13.58
C GLY A 909 73.16 -6.51 12.14
N ARG A 910 71.89 -6.59 11.74
CA ARG A 910 71.41 -6.16 10.40
C ARG A 910 71.65 -4.66 10.15
N ILE A 911 71.69 -3.83 11.19
CA ILE A 911 72.09 -2.42 11.13
C ILE A 911 73.60 -2.24 10.91
N THR A 912 74.45 -3.07 11.54
CA THR A 912 75.91 -2.87 11.55
C THR A 912 76.68 -3.60 10.44
N GLU A 913 76.06 -4.55 9.74
CA GLU A 913 76.68 -5.15 8.54
C GLU A 913 76.80 -4.17 7.36
N SER A 914 76.07 -3.05 7.35
CA SER A 914 76.29 -1.97 6.38
C SER A 914 77.59 -1.21 6.68
N LYS A 915 78.73 -1.72 6.17
CA LYS A 915 80.06 -1.10 6.28
C LYS A 915 80.23 0.15 5.41
N THR A 916 79.43 1.18 5.69
CA THR A 916 79.61 2.56 5.22
C THR A 916 79.60 3.50 6.43
N SER A 917 80.46 4.52 6.44
CA SER A 917 80.66 5.41 7.59
C SER A 917 79.57 6.50 7.70
N THR A 918 78.31 6.05 7.79
CA THR A 918 77.11 6.88 7.98
C THR A 918 76.60 6.73 9.42
N PRO A 919 76.07 7.80 10.03
CA PRO A 919 75.54 7.73 11.40
C PRO A 919 74.32 6.79 11.46
N ILE A 920 74.13 6.16 12.63
CA ILE A 920 72.95 5.35 12.93
C ILE A 920 71.70 6.21 12.68
N PRO A 921 70.75 5.78 11.83
CA PRO A 921 69.55 6.57 11.55
C PRO A 921 68.70 6.69 12.82
N ALA A 922 68.20 7.89 13.09
CA ALA A 922 67.47 8.22 14.32
C ALA A 922 66.09 7.56 14.45
N LYS A 923 65.62 6.87 13.40
CA LYS A 923 64.35 6.13 13.33
C LYS A 923 64.49 4.91 12.42
N TYR A 924 63.75 3.85 12.75
CA TYR A 924 63.51 2.70 11.87
C TYR A 924 62.01 2.53 11.66
N THR A 925 61.60 2.17 10.44
CA THR A 925 60.20 1.90 10.12
C THR A 925 60.02 0.40 9.89
N LEU A 926 59.30 -0.28 10.77
CA LEU A 926 58.83 -1.65 10.55
C LEU A 926 57.48 -1.58 9.84
N THR A 927 57.32 -2.33 8.76
CA THR A 927 56.10 -2.39 7.94
C THR A 927 55.61 -3.83 7.89
N VAL A 928 54.30 -4.04 7.92
CA VAL A 928 53.67 -5.32 7.56
C VAL A 928 52.72 -5.11 6.38
N ILE A 929 52.77 -6.01 5.40
CA ILE A 929 51.86 -6.06 4.27
C ILE A 929 51.10 -7.39 4.36
N ALA A 930 49.80 -7.34 4.57
CA ALA A 930 48.90 -8.48 4.48
C ALA A 930 48.35 -8.57 3.06
N ALA A 931 48.47 -9.73 2.41
CA ALA A 931 47.98 -9.97 1.05
C ALA A 931 47.07 -11.22 0.99
N ASN A 932 45.88 -11.07 0.42
CA ASN A 932 44.99 -12.17 0.04
C ASN A 932 44.43 -11.88 -1.36
N GLY A 933 44.70 -12.76 -2.33
CA GLY A 933 44.34 -12.56 -3.73
C GLY A 933 44.93 -11.25 -4.28
N SER A 934 44.06 -10.40 -4.83
CA SER A 934 44.39 -9.05 -5.30
C SER A 934 44.39 -7.98 -4.19
N SER A 935 43.91 -8.30 -2.99
CA SER A 935 43.77 -7.34 -1.88
C SER A 935 45.03 -7.28 -1.04
N THR A 936 45.64 -6.09 -0.97
CA THR A 936 46.84 -5.83 -0.15
C THR A 936 46.59 -4.68 0.83
N LEU A 937 46.85 -4.90 2.12
CA LEU A 937 46.75 -3.90 3.18
C LEU A 937 48.12 -3.74 3.87
N GLN A 938 48.54 -2.49 4.09
CA GLN A 938 49.83 -2.15 4.68
C GLN A 938 49.67 -1.37 5.99
N HIS A 939 50.47 -1.71 7.00
CA HIS A 939 50.61 -0.96 8.25
C HIS A 939 52.09 -0.74 8.60
N SER A 940 52.44 0.34 9.31
CA SER A 940 53.83 0.67 9.65
C SER A 940 54.00 1.29 11.05
N TRP A 941 54.96 0.77 11.82
CA TRP A 941 55.42 1.29 13.11
C TRP A 941 56.76 2.02 12.97
N ASN A 942 57.02 3.03 13.82
CA ASN A 942 58.30 3.73 13.88
C ASN A 942 59.00 3.49 15.23
N LEU A 943 60.24 3.02 15.19
CA LEU A 943 61.06 2.65 16.34
C LEU A 943 62.18 3.69 16.54
N ASN A 944 62.33 4.19 17.78
CA ASN A 944 63.40 5.08 18.18
C ASN A 944 64.34 4.35 19.17
N PRO A 945 65.63 4.16 18.87
CA PRO A 945 66.59 3.54 19.79
C PRO A 945 67.10 4.53 20.85
N TYR A 946 67.31 4.06 22.09
CA TYR A 946 67.92 4.82 23.17
C TYR A 946 69.05 4.02 23.84
N PRO A 947 70.18 4.65 24.23
CA PRO A 947 71.20 4.02 25.07
C PRO A 947 70.75 3.98 26.54
N VAL A 948 71.24 2.99 27.28
CA VAL A 948 71.04 2.84 28.73
C VAL A 948 72.18 3.53 29.48
N GLU A 949 71.87 4.23 30.58
CA GLU A 949 72.88 4.75 31.53
C GLU A 949 73.06 3.77 32.70
N GLU A 950 74.30 3.59 33.16
CA GLU A 950 74.63 2.70 34.29
C GLU A 950 74.31 3.38 35.64
N GLU A 951 73.32 2.88 36.39
CA GLU A 951 73.12 3.29 37.79
C GLU A 951 73.96 2.45 38.78
N THR A 952 74.48 3.12 39.81
CA THR A 952 75.39 2.52 40.82
C THR A 952 74.68 2.14 42.11
N ASP A 953 74.93 0.92 42.57
CA ASP A 953 74.42 0.29 43.80
C ASP A 953 74.68 1.09 45.10
N THR A 954 73.62 1.36 45.89
CA THR A 954 73.67 1.60 47.35
C THR A 954 72.33 1.25 48.03
N PRO A 955 72.32 0.71 49.28
CA PRO A 955 71.10 0.24 49.97
C PRO A 955 70.64 1.09 51.19
N GLU A 956 69.58 0.58 51.86
CA GLU A 956 69.03 0.91 53.21
C GLU A 956 67.78 1.84 53.34
N ASP A 957 66.61 1.18 53.41
CA ASP A 957 65.70 1.16 54.58
C ASP A 957 64.73 2.35 54.89
N ILE A 958 63.90 2.12 55.92
CA ILE A 958 62.98 3.02 56.66
C ILE A 958 61.49 3.03 56.22
N ASN A 959 60.63 3.09 57.24
CA ASN A 959 59.20 2.80 57.27
C ASN A 959 58.32 4.07 57.47
N GLU A 960 57.03 3.94 57.14
CA GLU A 960 55.85 4.57 57.80
C GLU A 960 55.51 6.08 57.72
N ASP A 961 54.21 6.29 58.00
CA ASP A 961 53.41 7.52 58.25
C ASP A 961 53.20 8.57 57.14
N ASN A 962 51.98 9.01 56.77
CA ASN A 962 50.61 9.09 57.32
C ASN A 962 50.18 10.54 57.64
N ASN A 963 49.09 11.00 57.00
CA ASN A 963 47.90 11.66 57.61
C ASN A 963 47.13 12.54 56.60
N VAL A 964 45.81 12.80 56.73
CA VAL A 964 44.66 11.98 57.21
C VAL A 964 43.35 12.73 56.94
N SER A 965 42.27 12.01 56.62
CA SER A 965 40.88 12.29 57.04
C SER A 965 40.04 11.03 56.75
N MET A 966 39.50 10.27 57.71
CA MET A 966 38.38 10.59 58.63
C MET A 966 37.13 11.08 57.88
N GLY A 967 35.94 10.48 58.02
CA GLY A 967 35.48 9.27 58.74
C GLY A 967 33.96 9.10 58.51
N GLY A 968 33.25 8.03 58.87
CA GLY A 968 33.59 6.83 59.65
C GLY A 968 32.49 5.74 59.55
N SER A 969 32.42 4.84 60.55
CA SER A 969 31.57 3.61 60.58
C SER A 969 30.97 3.45 62.00
N PRO A 970 30.29 2.34 62.44
CA PRO A 970 29.80 1.14 61.73
C PRO A 970 28.33 0.77 62.08
N GLY A 971 27.84 -0.41 61.67
CA GLY A 971 26.53 -0.91 62.11
C GLY A 971 26.09 -2.29 61.60
N GLY A 972 26.76 -3.37 62.03
CA GLY A 972 26.33 -4.75 61.75
C GLY A 972 25.58 -5.38 62.94
N GLY A 973 24.42 -6.01 62.70
CA GLY A 973 23.62 -6.71 63.70
C GLY A 973 22.75 -7.80 63.04
N ASN A 974 22.65 -8.97 63.67
CA ASN A 974 22.07 -10.18 63.08
C ASN A 974 21.04 -10.81 64.06
N VAL A 975 20.35 -11.90 63.64
CA VAL A 975 19.39 -12.74 64.40
C VAL A 975 17.94 -12.21 64.48
N LYS A 976 16.84 -13.00 64.38
CA LYS A 976 16.47 -14.31 63.73
C LYS A 976 14.98 -14.61 64.05
N ILE A 977 14.38 -15.66 63.44
CA ILE A 977 13.12 -16.36 63.84
C ILE A 977 11.84 -15.57 63.47
N SER A 978 11.08 -15.89 62.40
CA SER A 978 10.06 -16.98 62.19
C SER A 978 8.66 -16.61 62.73
N GLU A 979 7.50 -17.21 62.38
CA GLU A 979 7.02 -18.27 61.43
C GLU A 979 5.46 -18.16 61.43
N ASP A 980 4.65 -18.56 60.43
CA ASP A 980 4.74 -18.61 58.96
C ASP A 980 3.28 -18.72 58.40
N SER A 981 3.03 -18.31 57.15
CA SER A 981 1.76 -18.58 56.45
C SER A 981 1.85 -18.46 54.92
N GLY A 982 2.50 -19.40 54.24
CA GLY A 982 2.53 -19.45 52.77
C GLY A 982 1.31 -20.14 52.12
N SER A 983 1.14 -19.91 50.82
CA SER A 983 0.54 -20.89 49.89
C SER A 983 1.35 -20.91 48.59
N LYS A 984 1.36 -22.03 47.87
CA LYS A 984 2.35 -22.31 46.80
C LYS A 984 1.73 -22.70 45.46
N GLY A 985 2.35 -22.18 44.41
CA GLY A 985 2.55 -22.89 43.14
C GLY A 985 1.50 -22.65 42.04
N SER A 986 1.77 -23.03 40.79
CA SER A 986 3.06 -23.45 40.21
C SER A 986 2.96 -23.42 38.68
N GLY A 987 4.06 -23.11 37.98
CA GLY A 987 4.10 -23.19 36.51
C GLY A 987 5.38 -22.59 35.96
N GLY A 988 6.31 -23.43 35.51
CA GLY A 988 7.58 -22.98 34.94
C GLY A 988 8.03 -23.88 33.79
N SER A 989 8.70 -23.27 32.82
CA SER A 989 9.46 -23.89 31.75
C SER A 989 10.67 -22.97 31.50
N GLY A 990 11.87 -23.46 31.21
CA GLY A 990 12.25 -24.83 30.92
C GLY A 990 13.35 -24.79 29.86
N THR A 991 14.55 -24.42 30.28
CA THR A 991 15.73 -24.32 29.42
C THR A 991 16.65 -25.50 29.68
N GLY A 992 16.78 -26.41 28.72
CA GLY A 992 17.82 -27.43 28.74
C GLY A 992 19.20 -26.75 28.73
N GLY A 993 20.00 -26.95 29.76
CA GLY A 993 21.41 -26.55 29.74
C GLY A 993 22.18 -27.44 28.76
N SER A 994 23.09 -26.85 27.98
CA SER A 994 23.94 -27.64 27.08
C SER A 994 24.81 -28.62 27.88
N PRO A 995 24.92 -29.89 27.44
CA PRO A 995 25.89 -30.83 27.99
C PRO A 995 27.34 -30.51 27.57
N GLU A 996 27.55 -29.64 26.58
CA GLU A 996 28.89 -29.25 26.10
C GLU A 996 29.55 -28.22 27.05
N PRO A 997 30.82 -28.41 27.45
CA PRO A 997 31.57 -27.41 28.19
C PRO A 997 31.72 -26.11 27.40
N ALA A 998 31.35 -24.98 28.01
CA ALA A 998 31.41 -23.64 27.39
C ALA A 998 32.82 -23.22 26.93
N SER A 999 33.89 -23.92 27.35
CA SER A 999 35.24 -23.76 26.81
C SER A 999 35.37 -24.27 25.36
N ASN A 1000 34.64 -25.32 24.98
CA ASN A 1000 34.69 -25.95 23.66
C ASN A 1000 33.73 -25.29 22.64
N VAL A 1001 32.66 -24.64 23.12
CA VAL A 1001 31.76 -23.84 22.25
C VAL A 1001 32.51 -22.62 21.73
N GLU A 1002 32.51 -22.41 20.41
CA GLU A 1002 33.12 -21.26 19.73
C GLU A 1002 32.12 -20.12 19.59
N SER A 1003 30.97 -20.42 18.98
CA SER A 1003 29.86 -19.51 18.80
C SER A 1003 28.55 -20.21 19.14
N LYS A 1004 27.53 -19.42 19.46
CA LYS A 1004 26.21 -19.92 19.83
C LYS A 1004 25.14 -19.01 19.25
N GLU A 1005 24.20 -19.62 18.55
CA GLU A 1005 23.03 -18.93 18.00
C GLU A 1005 21.75 -19.60 18.51
N LEU A 1006 20.68 -18.82 18.62
CA LEU A 1006 19.38 -19.27 19.11
C LEU A 1006 18.27 -18.60 18.32
N ALA A 1007 17.24 -19.39 18.03
CA ALA A 1007 16.03 -18.96 17.35
C ALA A 1007 14.83 -19.42 18.18
N GLN A 1008 13.74 -18.64 18.18
CA GLN A 1008 12.54 -18.93 18.96
C GLN A 1008 11.30 -18.81 18.10
N SER A 1009 10.41 -19.81 18.18
CA SER A 1009 9.15 -19.86 17.43
C SER A 1009 8.06 -20.54 18.25
N PHE A 1010 6.79 -20.27 17.92
CA PHE A 1010 5.64 -20.93 18.55
C PHE A 1010 5.29 -22.22 17.80
N VAL A 1011 5.58 -23.36 18.45
CA VAL A 1011 5.29 -24.69 17.93
C VAL A 1011 3.83 -25.06 18.24
N THR A 1012 3.03 -25.07 17.18
CA THR A 1012 1.62 -25.48 17.17
C THR A 1012 1.46 -26.67 16.24
N SER A 1013 0.72 -27.69 16.70
CA SER A 1013 0.47 -28.95 15.99
C SER A 1013 -0.14 -28.72 14.61
N GLY A 1014 0.31 -29.47 13.61
CA GLY A 1014 -0.15 -29.39 12.23
C GLY A 1014 0.51 -28.29 11.40
N ARG A 1015 1.42 -27.48 11.97
CA ARG A 1015 2.20 -26.48 11.23
C ARG A 1015 3.63 -26.95 10.98
N HIS A 1016 4.17 -26.58 9.83
CA HIS A 1016 5.60 -26.56 9.58
C HIS A 1016 6.26 -25.41 10.36
N ILE A 1017 7.40 -25.65 11.00
CA ILE A 1017 8.08 -24.67 11.87
C ILE A 1017 9.54 -24.49 11.43
N LEU A 1018 9.84 -23.32 10.87
CA LEU A 1018 11.19 -22.89 10.50
C LEU A 1018 11.86 -22.09 11.62
N PHE A 1019 13.11 -22.41 11.92
CA PHE A 1019 14.00 -21.67 12.83
C PHE A 1019 15.22 -21.17 12.05
N GLY A 1020 15.12 -19.96 11.48
CA GLY A 1020 16.22 -19.31 10.77
C GLY A 1020 17.27 -18.68 11.70
N PHE A 1021 18.54 -18.78 11.33
CA PHE A 1021 19.71 -18.28 12.07
C PHE A 1021 20.33 -17.09 11.35
N THR A 1022 19.67 -15.94 11.47
CA THR A 1022 19.97 -14.73 10.69
C THR A 1022 21.24 -13.98 11.11
N ARG A 1023 21.83 -14.30 12.27
CA ARG A 1023 23.12 -13.71 12.69
C ARG A 1023 24.31 -14.39 12.02
N ASN A 1024 24.08 -15.50 11.29
CA ASN A 1024 25.10 -16.19 10.50
C ASN A 1024 26.34 -16.61 11.30
N ALA A 1025 26.19 -16.81 12.62
CA ALA A 1025 27.31 -17.05 13.54
C ALA A 1025 27.75 -18.52 13.58
N THR A 1026 27.04 -19.42 12.89
CA THR A 1026 27.34 -20.85 12.76
C THR A 1026 27.17 -21.26 11.29
N PRO A 1027 27.66 -22.44 10.84
CA PRO A 1027 27.40 -22.91 9.48
C PRO A 1027 25.93 -23.31 9.24
N VAL A 1028 25.12 -23.50 10.29
CA VAL A 1028 23.69 -23.80 10.19
C VAL A 1028 22.93 -22.49 9.92
N THR A 1029 22.20 -22.44 8.81
CA THR A 1029 21.38 -21.30 8.39
C THR A 1029 19.92 -21.45 8.81
N ALA A 1030 19.41 -22.69 8.87
CA ALA A 1030 18.09 -22.99 9.40
C ALA A 1030 17.96 -24.40 9.99
N VAL A 1031 16.98 -24.56 10.88
CA VAL A 1031 16.47 -25.86 11.35
C VAL A 1031 14.96 -25.85 11.20
N GLU A 1032 14.38 -26.90 10.62
CA GLU A 1032 12.93 -26.98 10.42
C GLU A 1032 12.36 -28.36 10.76
N PHE A 1033 11.05 -28.42 11.02
CA PHE A 1033 10.26 -29.64 11.21
C PHE A 1033 8.75 -29.38 11.19
N ASP A 1034 7.97 -30.41 10.86
CA ASP A 1034 6.52 -30.42 11.05
C ASP A 1034 6.17 -30.73 12.51
N ALA A 1035 5.31 -29.94 13.14
CA ALA A 1035 4.90 -30.15 14.53
C ALA A 1035 3.76 -31.16 14.65
N ARG A 1036 3.97 -32.25 15.40
CA ARG A 1036 2.92 -33.27 15.71
C ARG A 1036 2.18 -33.03 17.02
N LYS A 1037 2.64 -32.11 17.87
CA LYS A 1037 1.99 -31.71 19.14
C LYS A 1037 2.23 -30.21 19.42
N ASN A 1038 1.30 -29.58 20.14
CA ASN A 1038 1.49 -28.21 20.65
C ASN A 1038 2.59 -28.20 21.72
N ALA A 1039 3.57 -27.30 21.60
CA ALA A 1039 4.62 -27.07 22.60
C ALA A 1039 4.77 -25.60 23.02
N GLY A 1040 4.06 -24.67 22.36
CA GLY A 1040 4.17 -23.24 22.65
C GLY A 1040 5.51 -22.67 22.19
N LYS A 1041 6.05 -21.67 22.90
CA LYS A 1041 7.31 -21.03 22.52
C LYS A 1041 8.51 -21.97 22.76
N VAL A 1042 9.00 -22.58 21.68
CA VAL A 1042 10.20 -23.42 21.66
C VAL A 1042 11.41 -22.57 21.29
N THR A 1043 12.58 -22.93 21.83
CA THR A 1043 13.88 -22.38 21.42
C THR A 1043 14.67 -23.49 20.74
N VAL A 1044 15.18 -23.24 19.54
CA VAL A 1044 16.26 -24.04 18.94
C VAL A 1044 17.57 -23.29 19.16
N THR A 1045 18.63 -24.04 19.41
CA THR A 1045 19.96 -23.55 19.77
C THR A 1045 21.00 -24.32 18.98
N VAL A 1046 21.88 -23.60 18.28
CA VAL A 1046 23.04 -24.18 17.59
C VAL A 1046 24.30 -23.73 18.31
N GLU A 1047 25.20 -24.67 18.58
CA GLU A 1047 26.49 -24.44 19.25
C GLU A 1047 27.61 -24.93 18.34
N MET A 1048 28.30 -24.02 17.67
CA MET A 1048 29.49 -24.34 16.87
C MET A 1048 30.66 -24.62 17.81
N LEU A 1049 31.48 -25.62 17.51
CA LEU A 1049 32.52 -26.11 18.43
C LEU A 1049 33.92 -25.91 17.87
N LYS A 1050 34.84 -25.46 18.73
CA LYS A 1050 36.27 -25.25 18.43
C LYS A 1050 37.01 -26.54 18.12
N ASN A 1051 36.51 -27.67 18.64
CA ASN A 1051 37.03 -29.02 18.46
C ASN A 1051 35.86 -30.01 18.38
N GLN A 1052 36.15 -31.29 18.21
CA GLN A 1052 35.21 -32.37 18.46
C GLN A 1052 34.45 -32.20 19.79
N SER A 1053 33.14 -32.45 19.78
CA SER A 1053 32.29 -32.44 20.98
C SER A 1053 32.77 -33.45 22.03
N VAL A 1054 32.69 -33.10 23.31
CA VAL A 1054 32.96 -34.07 24.39
C VAL A 1054 31.91 -35.18 24.51
N LEU A 1055 30.81 -35.08 23.76
CA LEU A 1055 29.69 -36.02 23.74
C LEU A 1055 29.87 -37.13 22.69
N VAL A 1056 30.85 -37.00 21.78
CA VAL A 1056 31.06 -37.90 20.64
C VAL A 1056 32.45 -38.52 20.65
N SER A 1057 32.63 -39.73 20.11
CA SER A 1057 33.93 -40.42 20.07
C SER A 1057 34.34 -40.78 18.65
N GLY A 1058 35.60 -40.51 18.31
CA GLY A 1058 36.10 -40.56 16.94
C GLY A 1058 35.60 -39.39 16.07
N LEU A 1059 36.20 -39.23 14.89
CA LEU A 1059 35.76 -38.31 13.84
C LEU A 1059 34.86 -39.05 12.83
N PRO A 1060 34.03 -38.33 12.04
CA PRO A 1060 33.38 -38.90 10.87
C PRO A 1060 34.42 -39.26 9.78
N GLU A 1061 33.97 -39.88 8.69
CA GLU A 1061 34.80 -40.15 7.52
C GLU A 1061 34.86 -38.91 6.61
N GLY A 1062 35.99 -38.70 5.92
CA GLY A 1062 36.26 -37.48 5.14
C GLY A 1062 36.96 -36.37 5.94
N GLU A 1063 37.21 -35.24 5.28
CA GLU A 1063 37.84 -34.05 5.86
C GLU A 1063 36.77 -33.15 6.50
N VAL A 1064 36.97 -32.68 7.73
CA VAL A 1064 35.91 -32.04 8.53
C VAL A 1064 35.95 -30.52 8.40
N TYR A 1065 34.82 -29.93 7.98
CA TYR A 1065 34.64 -28.49 7.91
C TYR A 1065 34.39 -27.87 9.30
N ARG A 1066 33.35 -28.32 10.00
CA ARG A 1066 32.93 -27.80 11.31
C ARG A 1066 32.21 -28.89 12.13
N HIS A 1067 32.35 -28.81 13.44
CA HIS A 1067 31.51 -29.53 14.42
C HIS A 1067 30.47 -28.58 15.03
N PHE A 1068 29.25 -29.08 15.28
CA PHE A 1068 28.23 -28.33 16.02
C PHE A 1068 27.24 -29.26 16.74
N ASN A 1069 26.63 -28.76 17.82
CA ASN A 1069 25.47 -29.39 18.46
C ASN A 1069 24.20 -28.60 18.13
N ILE A 1070 23.05 -29.29 18.02
CA ILE A 1070 21.73 -28.65 17.90
C ILE A 1070 20.83 -29.14 19.03
N TRP A 1071 20.25 -28.20 19.78
CA TRP A 1071 19.32 -28.47 20.87
C TRP A 1071 17.98 -27.79 20.60
N ALA A 1072 16.89 -28.56 20.53
CA ALA A 1072 15.55 -28.06 20.30
C ALA A 1072 14.65 -28.30 21.52
N GLY A 1073 14.19 -27.23 22.16
CA GLY A 1073 13.28 -27.26 23.31
C GLY A 1073 13.87 -27.87 24.59
N ASN A 1074 13.01 -28.48 25.40
CA ASN A 1074 13.45 -29.31 26.52
C ASN A 1074 13.91 -30.69 26.03
N SER A 1075 14.80 -31.36 26.77
CA SER A 1075 15.26 -32.71 26.40
C SER A 1075 14.09 -33.67 26.18
N GLY A 1076 14.09 -34.37 25.05
CA GLY A 1076 12.99 -35.23 24.58
C GLY A 1076 11.89 -34.53 23.76
N PHE A 1077 11.90 -33.19 23.65
CA PHE A 1077 10.94 -32.47 22.79
C PHE A 1077 11.09 -32.89 21.32
N ALA A 1078 12.28 -32.80 20.74
CA ALA A 1078 12.54 -33.19 19.35
C ALA A 1078 12.64 -34.73 19.19
N SER A 1079 11.51 -35.39 19.32
CA SER A 1079 11.34 -36.84 19.14
C SER A 1079 10.25 -37.14 18.08
N PRO A 1080 10.26 -38.32 17.44
CA PRO A 1080 9.30 -38.67 16.37
C PRO A 1080 7.82 -38.67 16.79
N GLU A 1081 7.51 -38.64 18.09
CA GLU A 1081 6.14 -38.44 18.56
C GLU A 1081 5.66 -36.98 18.50
N ASN A 1082 6.58 -36.03 18.48
CA ASN A 1082 6.33 -34.60 18.67
C ASN A 1082 6.66 -33.77 17.42
N ILE A 1083 7.60 -34.25 16.60
CA ILE A 1083 8.02 -33.62 15.34
C ILE A 1083 8.12 -34.66 14.20
N GLN A 1084 8.09 -34.18 12.96
CA GLN A 1084 8.19 -34.95 11.72
C GLN A 1084 9.04 -34.19 10.70
N GLY A 1085 9.64 -34.90 9.74
CA GLY A 1085 10.49 -34.33 8.67
C GLY A 1085 11.56 -33.34 9.17
N PRO A 1086 12.36 -33.64 10.22
CA PRO A 1086 13.30 -32.65 10.72
C PRO A 1086 14.43 -32.47 9.72
N LYS A 1087 14.77 -31.24 9.38
CA LYS A 1087 15.86 -30.89 8.46
C LYS A 1087 16.81 -29.87 9.07
N ILE A 1088 18.02 -29.85 8.51
CA ILE A 1088 19.06 -28.87 8.81
C ILE A 1088 19.54 -28.29 7.49
N SER A 1089 19.40 -26.98 7.34
CA SER A 1089 20.02 -26.22 6.26
C SER A 1089 21.30 -25.59 6.75
N PHE A 1090 22.38 -25.76 6.00
CA PHE A 1090 23.72 -25.31 6.35
C PHE A 1090 24.48 -24.83 5.10
N ARG A 1091 25.64 -24.21 5.31
CA ARG A 1091 26.49 -23.70 4.23
C ARG A 1091 27.96 -23.99 4.46
N VAL A 1092 28.70 -24.16 3.37
CA VAL A 1092 30.14 -24.48 3.36
C VAL A 1092 30.89 -23.50 2.46
N GLU A 1093 31.99 -22.95 2.96
CA GLU A 1093 32.86 -22.01 2.25
C GLU A 1093 33.47 -22.66 0.99
N LYS A 1094 33.33 -21.99 -0.16
CA LYS A 1094 33.92 -22.41 -1.44
C LYS A 1094 35.44 -22.48 -1.37
N ASP A 1095 36.06 -21.55 -0.62
CA ASP A 1095 37.49 -21.54 -0.33
C ASP A 1095 37.92 -22.87 0.34
N TRP A 1096 37.26 -23.28 1.43
CA TRP A 1096 37.58 -24.53 2.14
C TRP A 1096 37.48 -25.78 1.25
N LEU A 1097 36.46 -25.87 0.40
CA LEU A 1097 36.32 -26.97 -0.55
C LEU A 1097 37.50 -27.00 -1.55
N SER A 1098 37.89 -25.83 -2.06
CA SER A 1098 39.01 -25.70 -3.01
C SER A 1098 40.38 -26.00 -2.36
N GLU A 1099 40.62 -25.53 -1.14
CA GLU A 1099 41.86 -25.76 -0.38
C GLU A 1099 42.05 -27.26 -0.09
N ASN A 1100 40.98 -27.94 0.30
CA ASN A 1100 40.99 -29.37 0.68
C ASN A 1100 40.71 -30.31 -0.50
N ARG A 1101 40.49 -29.79 -1.71
CA ARG A 1101 40.20 -30.55 -2.95
C ARG A 1101 38.95 -31.42 -2.87
N ILE A 1102 37.95 -30.94 -2.15
CA ILE A 1102 36.68 -31.61 -1.94
C ILE A 1102 35.74 -31.22 -3.08
N ASP A 1103 35.09 -32.22 -3.66
CA ASP A 1103 34.03 -32.00 -4.64
C ASP A 1103 32.77 -31.50 -3.90
N PRO A 1104 32.12 -30.38 -4.30
CA PRO A 1104 30.90 -29.92 -3.65
C PRO A 1104 29.81 -30.99 -3.52
N VAL A 1105 29.76 -31.99 -4.42
CA VAL A 1105 28.77 -33.09 -4.35
C VAL A 1105 29.16 -34.22 -3.39
N SER A 1106 30.36 -34.18 -2.77
CA SER A 1106 30.81 -35.14 -1.75
C SER A 1106 30.71 -34.61 -0.32
N VAL A 1107 30.13 -33.41 -0.13
CA VAL A 1107 29.85 -32.81 1.18
C VAL A 1107 28.62 -33.47 1.78
N SER A 1108 28.77 -34.04 2.97
CA SER A 1108 27.68 -34.69 3.73
C SER A 1108 27.61 -34.19 5.16
N LEU A 1109 26.39 -34.15 5.71
CA LEU A 1109 26.13 -33.89 7.12
C LEU A 1109 26.21 -35.20 7.92
N TYR A 1110 27.19 -35.33 8.79
CA TYR A 1110 27.31 -36.47 9.70
C TYR A 1110 26.61 -36.18 11.03
N ARG A 1111 25.81 -37.13 11.50
CA ARG A 1111 25.10 -37.11 12.79
C ARG A 1111 25.68 -38.18 13.71
N TYR A 1112 26.09 -37.81 14.92
CA TYR A 1112 26.54 -38.78 15.91
C TYR A 1112 25.37 -39.26 16.77
N SER A 1113 25.15 -40.58 16.83
CA SER A 1113 24.09 -41.16 17.66
C SER A 1113 24.35 -42.65 17.93
N THR A 1114 23.83 -43.17 19.04
CA THR A 1114 24.09 -44.57 19.48
C THR A 1114 25.58 -44.97 19.48
N SER A 1115 26.46 -44.01 19.77
CA SER A 1115 27.92 -44.13 19.80
C SER A 1115 28.64 -44.34 18.45
N ASN A 1116 28.01 -44.01 17.32
CA ASN A 1116 28.66 -43.97 16.01
C ASN A 1116 28.30 -42.68 15.23
N TRP A 1117 29.15 -42.29 14.29
CA TRP A 1117 28.78 -41.33 13.25
C TRP A 1117 27.95 -42.02 12.16
N THR A 1118 26.88 -41.36 11.71
CA THR A 1118 26.04 -41.77 10.57
C THR A 1118 26.01 -40.64 9.56
N GLU A 1119 26.27 -40.95 8.29
CA GLU A 1119 26.14 -40.00 7.20
C GLU A 1119 24.67 -39.72 6.88
N LEU A 1120 24.32 -38.44 6.68
CA LEU A 1120 23.04 -38.00 6.15
C LEU A 1120 23.29 -37.40 4.77
N SER A 1121 22.50 -37.82 3.78
CA SER A 1121 22.63 -37.32 2.41
C SER A 1121 22.30 -35.83 2.36
N SER A 1122 23.23 -35.04 1.81
CA SER A 1122 23.08 -33.60 1.66
C SER A 1122 22.82 -33.21 0.21
N GLY A 1123 21.76 -32.43 -0.03
CA GLY A 1123 21.46 -31.85 -1.34
C GLY A 1123 21.95 -30.42 -1.42
N ILE A 1124 22.64 -30.04 -2.50
CA ILE A 1124 22.96 -28.64 -2.78
C ILE A 1124 21.65 -27.91 -3.12
N THR A 1125 21.31 -26.88 -2.35
CA THR A 1125 20.10 -26.06 -2.52
C THR A 1125 20.38 -24.72 -3.20
N GLY A 1126 21.64 -24.29 -3.26
CA GLY A 1126 22.05 -23.07 -3.96
C GLY A 1126 23.53 -22.73 -3.76
N GLU A 1127 23.97 -21.63 -4.34
CA GLU A 1127 25.32 -21.08 -4.16
C GLU A 1127 25.30 -19.54 -4.22
N ASP A 1128 26.24 -18.90 -3.51
CA ASP A 1128 26.56 -17.47 -3.68
C ASP A 1128 28.06 -17.30 -4.02
N GLU A 1129 28.61 -16.08 -3.97
CA GLU A 1129 30.04 -15.85 -4.26
C GLU A 1129 31.00 -16.55 -3.28
N THR A 1130 30.54 -16.87 -2.06
CA THR A 1130 31.37 -17.34 -0.92
C THR A 1130 31.04 -18.77 -0.49
N PHE A 1131 29.79 -19.21 -0.61
CA PHE A 1131 29.30 -20.48 -0.06
C PHE A 1131 28.56 -21.35 -1.09
N PHE A 1132 28.61 -22.67 -0.87
CA PHE A 1132 27.53 -23.57 -1.29
C PHE A 1132 26.56 -23.77 -0.13
N TYR A 1133 25.26 -23.84 -0.43
CA TYR A 1133 24.18 -24.09 0.52
C TYR A 1133 23.67 -25.52 0.36
N PHE A 1134 23.40 -26.17 1.50
CA PHE A 1134 23.03 -27.57 1.60
C PHE A 1134 21.83 -27.76 2.52
N GLU A 1135 21.00 -28.75 2.23
CA GLU A 1135 19.95 -29.25 3.14
C GLU A 1135 20.19 -30.73 3.44
N SER A 1136 19.82 -31.20 4.64
CA SER A 1136 19.77 -32.62 4.97
C SER A 1136 18.63 -32.95 5.94
N GLU A 1137 17.86 -34.00 5.64
CA GLU A 1137 16.95 -34.62 6.60
C GLU A 1137 17.74 -35.29 7.74
N THR A 1138 17.24 -35.17 8.97
CA THR A 1138 17.86 -35.74 10.17
C THR A 1138 16.83 -36.46 11.05
N PRO A 1139 17.14 -37.65 11.61
CA PRO A 1139 16.27 -38.33 12.58
C PRO A 1139 16.00 -37.56 13.88
N GLY A 1140 16.73 -36.47 14.15
CA GLY A 1140 16.56 -35.62 15.34
C GLY A 1140 17.83 -34.86 15.72
N PHE A 1141 17.72 -33.89 16.63
CA PHE A 1141 18.81 -32.96 16.94
C PHE A 1141 19.70 -33.45 18.11
N GLU A 1142 20.97 -33.74 17.80
CA GLU A 1142 22.04 -34.11 18.76
C GLU A 1142 23.36 -33.43 18.32
N SER A 1143 24.48 -34.15 18.28
CA SER A 1143 25.78 -33.67 17.80
C SER A 1143 26.01 -33.99 16.32
N PHE A 1144 26.62 -33.05 15.60
CA PHE A 1144 26.82 -33.09 14.15
C PHE A 1144 28.23 -32.67 13.73
N ALA A 1145 28.59 -33.02 12.50
CA ALA A 1145 29.77 -32.55 11.79
C ALA A 1145 29.42 -32.40 10.30
N VAL A 1146 29.99 -31.41 9.62
CA VAL A 1146 29.98 -31.36 8.15
C VAL A 1146 31.36 -31.79 7.67
N ALA A 1147 31.41 -32.72 6.72
CA ALA A 1147 32.65 -33.23 6.17
C ALA A 1147 32.50 -33.54 4.67
N GLY A 1148 33.61 -33.71 3.95
CA GLY A 1148 33.58 -34.07 2.53
C GLY A 1148 34.79 -34.90 2.07
N GLN A 1149 34.66 -35.53 0.91
CA GLN A 1149 35.66 -36.45 0.36
C GLN A 1149 36.54 -35.78 -0.71
N GLN A 1150 37.86 -36.01 -0.64
CA GLN A 1150 38.82 -35.46 -1.61
C GLN A 1150 38.69 -36.14 -2.98
N SER A 1151 38.80 -35.36 -4.06
CA SER A 1151 38.66 -35.85 -5.43
C SER A 1151 39.94 -36.55 -5.94
N GLU A 1152 39.87 -37.87 -6.20
CA GLU A 1152 41.00 -38.63 -6.78
C GLU A 1152 41.22 -38.30 -8.26
N SER A 1153 42.04 -37.28 -8.53
CA SER A 1153 42.44 -36.93 -9.90
C SER A 1153 43.41 -37.98 -10.49
N LEU A 1154 42.97 -38.63 -11.58
CA LEU A 1154 43.69 -39.64 -12.38
C LEU A 1154 45.21 -39.42 -12.52
N GLN A 1155 46.02 -40.35 -12.00
CA GLN A 1155 47.42 -40.52 -12.41
C GLN A 1155 47.63 -41.79 -13.23
N SER A 1156 48.34 -41.66 -14.34
CA SER A 1156 48.62 -42.76 -15.26
C SER A 1156 50.03 -43.34 -15.08
N SER A 1157 50.17 -44.64 -14.85
CA SER A 1157 51.26 -45.40 -15.46
C SER A 1157 50.98 -46.91 -15.55
N SER A 1158 51.49 -47.49 -16.63
CA SER A 1158 51.44 -48.90 -17.01
C SER A 1158 51.92 -49.89 -15.95
N ASN A 1159 51.26 -51.05 -15.86
CA ASN A 1159 52.00 -52.32 -15.90
C ASN A 1159 51.17 -53.50 -16.43
N THR A 1160 51.85 -54.46 -17.06
CA THR A 1160 51.23 -55.56 -17.82
C THR A 1160 51.32 -56.87 -17.05
N ALA A 1161 50.20 -57.57 -16.82
CA ALA A 1161 50.21 -58.98 -16.45
C ALA A 1161 48.89 -59.68 -16.87
N MET A 1162 48.99 -60.82 -17.57
CA MET A 1162 47.85 -61.69 -17.87
C MET A 1162 47.89 -62.96 -17.01
N GLN A 1163 46.74 -63.38 -16.48
CA GLN A 1163 46.30 -64.78 -16.35
C GLN A 1163 44.82 -64.77 -15.90
N ASN A 1164 43.88 -65.14 -16.77
CA ASN A 1164 43.42 -66.51 -17.05
C ASN A 1164 42.74 -67.20 -15.85
N ASN A 1165 41.41 -67.24 -15.85
CA ASN A 1165 40.68 -68.46 -16.26
C ASN A 1165 39.17 -68.20 -16.47
N SER A 1166 38.57 -68.97 -17.36
CA SER A 1166 37.13 -69.16 -17.59
C SER A 1166 36.79 -70.65 -17.32
N PRO A 1167 35.58 -71.20 -17.58
CA PRO A 1167 34.27 -70.59 -17.89
C PRO A 1167 33.12 -71.16 -17.01
N GLU A 1168 31.85 -70.79 -17.25
CA GLU A 1168 30.76 -71.72 -17.64
C GLU A 1168 29.41 -71.00 -17.94
N THR A 1169 28.41 -71.77 -18.40
CA THR A 1169 27.23 -71.34 -19.18
C THR A 1169 25.95 -71.01 -18.38
N GLY A 1170 24.97 -70.34 -19.03
CA GLY A 1170 23.59 -70.09 -18.53
C GLY A 1170 22.66 -71.32 -18.60
N PRO A 1171 21.30 -71.19 -18.71
CA PRO A 1171 20.60 -70.21 -19.58
C PRO A 1171 19.21 -69.66 -19.06
N ASP A 1172 18.50 -68.96 -19.97
CA ASP A 1172 17.03 -68.74 -20.11
C ASP A 1172 16.18 -68.01 -19.03
N GLY A 1173 15.36 -67.04 -19.47
CA GLY A 1173 14.35 -66.35 -18.63
C GLY A 1173 13.84 -64.98 -19.15
N ALA A 1174 13.34 -64.89 -20.38
CA ALA A 1174 12.85 -63.67 -21.05
C ALA A 1174 11.45 -63.17 -20.53
N PRO A 1175 10.91 -61.98 -20.91
CA PRO A 1175 11.31 -61.08 -22.01
C PRO A 1175 11.36 -59.55 -21.75
N GLU A 1176 11.83 -58.81 -22.77
CA GLU A 1176 11.83 -57.33 -22.86
C GLU A 1176 10.48 -56.74 -23.33
N ILE A 1177 10.32 -55.42 -23.15
CA ILE A 1177 9.74 -54.55 -24.19
C ILE A 1177 10.76 -53.47 -24.53
N ARG A 1178 11.12 -53.31 -25.81
CA ARG A 1178 12.08 -52.31 -26.28
C ARG A 1178 11.64 -51.71 -27.63
N ILE A 1179 11.89 -50.42 -27.81
CA ILE A 1179 11.41 -49.60 -28.94
C ILE A 1179 12.27 -49.83 -30.20
N THR A 1180 11.65 -50.00 -31.38
CA THR A 1180 12.13 -49.38 -32.65
C THR A 1180 11.08 -49.30 -33.78
N ARG A 1181 11.30 -48.32 -34.67
CA ARG A 1181 10.53 -47.82 -35.84
C ARG A 1181 10.07 -48.87 -36.88
N GLU A 1182 8.94 -48.61 -37.58
CA GLU A 1182 8.87 -48.14 -39.01
C GLU A 1182 7.41 -47.92 -39.53
N ASN A 1183 7.26 -47.36 -40.75
CA ASN A 1183 6.02 -46.96 -41.49
C ASN A 1183 5.34 -48.16 -42.26
N PRO A 1184 4.23 -48.07 -43.06
CA PRO A 1184 3.55 -46.91 -43.72
C PRO A 1184 1.98 -46.94 -43.94
N HIS A 1185 1.46 -45.95 -44.72
CA HIS A 1185 0.22 -45.91 -45.58
C HIS A 1185 -1.22 -45.94 -44.97
N ASN A 1186 -2.28 -45.25 -45.43
CA ASN A 1186 -2.64 -44.12 -46.32
C ASN A 1186 -4.05 -44.39 -46.92
N SER A 1187 -5.04 -43.51 -46.69
CA SER A 1187 -6.25 -43.23 -47.54
C SER A 1187 -7.28 -42.39 -46.75
N THR A 1188 -7.96 -41.34 -47.26
CA THR A 1188 -7.99 -40.67 -48.59
C THR A 1188 -8.66 -39.28 -48.48
N GLU A 1189 -8.10 -38.28 -49.18
CA GLU A 1189 -8.77 -37.20 -49.98
C GLU A 1189 -9.73 -36.18 -49.27
N GLU A 1190 -9.90 -34.92 -49.70
CA GLU A 1190 -9.48 -34.17 -50.92
C GLU A 1190 -8.78 -32.80 -50.60
N ASP A 1191 -7.75 -32.46 -51.39
CA ASP A 1191 -7.27 -31.18 -52.00
C ASP A 1191 -7.76 -29.78 -51.52
N SER A 1192 -7.03 -28.65 -51.70
CA SER A 1192 -6.00 -28.33 -52.71
C SER A 1192 -4.91 -27.28 -52.32
N GLU A 1193 -3.84 -27.27 -53.13
CA GLU A 1193 -2.64 -26.40 -53.30
C GLU A 1193 -2.90 -24.86 -53.36
N ASP A 1194 -1.92 -23.91 -53.41
CA ASP A 1194 -0.51 -23.92 -53.86
C ASP A 1194 0.44 -22.88 -53.19
N ASN A 1195 1.46 -23.39 -52.48
CA ASN A 1195 2.90 -23.01 -52.45
C ASN A 1195 3.43 -21.62 -52.92
N ARG A 1196 4.25 -20.93 -52.09
CA ARG A 1196 5.67 -20.57 -52.44
C ARG A 1196 6.53 -19.82 -51.39
N ASP A 1197 7.74 -20.36 -51.20
CA ASP A 1197 9.09 -19.76 -51.07
C ASP A 1197 9.37 -18.41 -50.33
N MET A 1198 10.32 -18.51 -49.38
CA MET A 1198 11.23 -17.46 -48.87
C MET A 1198 12.29 -17.07 -49.93
N PRO A 1199 12.90 -15.85 -49.91
CA PRO A 1199 13.94 -15.53 -48.92
C PRO A 1199 14.13 -14.04 -48.52
N ALA A 1200 15.03 -13.82 -47.56
CA ALA A 1200 15.67 -12.54 -47.21
C ALA A 1200 17.21 -12.68 -47.41
N PRO A 1201 18.07 -11.66 -47.16
CA PRO A 1201 17.82 -10.24 -46.88
C PRO A 1201 18.59 -9.30 -47.85
N ASP A 1202 18.52 -7.97 -47.64
CA ASP A 1202 19.72 -7.11 -47.79
C ASP A 1202 19.57 -5.78 -47.02
N PHE A 1203 20.68 -5.07 -46.80
CA PHE A 1203 20.80 -3.97 -45.80
C PHE A 1203 21.22 -2.61 -46.45
N VAL A 1204 21.52 -1.59 -45.64
CA VAL A 1204 22.35 -0.37 -45.95
C VAL A 1204 21.64 0.97 -46.37
N ILE A 1205 21.40 1.82 -45.34
CA ILE A 1205 21.78 3.26 -45.21
C ILE A 1205 20.82 4.44 -45.59
N CYS A 1206 20.39 5.11 -44.51
CA CYS A 1206 20.35 6.56 -44.19
C CYS A 1206 19.34 7.59 -44.77
N ILE A 1207 18.54 8.12 -43.81
CA ILE A 1207 18.46 9.54 -43.40
C ILE A 1207 18.29 10.61 -44.50
N ALA A 1208 17.04 11.05 -44.68
CA ALA A 1208 16.68 12.44 -44.98
C ALA A 1208 15.22 12.72 -44.59
N LEU A 1209 14.85 14.01 -44.45
CA LEU A 1209 13.48 14.55 -44.43
C LEU A 1209 12.60 14.42 -43.16
N LEU A 1210 13.19 14.30 -41.97
CA LEU A 1210 12.60 14.96 -40.78
C LEU A 1210 12.92 16.46 -40.85
N LEU A 1211 12.17 17.25 -41.66
CA LEU A 1211 12.13 18.74 -41.62
C LEU A 1211 11.16 19.39 -42.63
N ALA A 1212 9.86 19.02 -42.63
CA ALA A 1212 8.80 19.80 -43.28
C ALA A 1212 7.40 19.41 -42.75
N GLY A 1213 6.79 20.24 -41.90
CA GLY A 1213 5.42 19.99 -41.41
C GLY A 1213 4.90 20.99 -40.37
N THR A 1214 5.78 21.57 -39.56
CA THR A 1214 5.43 22.56 -38.52
C THR A 1214 5.31 23.98 -39.07
N LEU A 1215 4.30 24.28 -39.88
CA LEU A 1215 3.82 25.65 -40.15
C LEU A 1215 2.46 25.65 -40.90
N TRP A 1216 1.61 26.64 -40.60
CA TRP A 1216 0.26 26.88 -41.18
C TRP A 1216 -0.82 25.84 -40.80
N ILE A 1217 -2.01 26.20 -40.28
CA ILE A 1217 -2.65 27.50 -40.02
C ILE A 1217 -3.27 27.54 -38.61
N LYS A 1218 -3.12 28.68 -37.93
CA LYS A 1218 -4.07 29.16 -36.89
C LYS A 1218 -4.79 30.39 -37.43
N ARG A 1219 -6.00 30.22 -38.01
CA ARG A 1219 -6.83 31.34 -38.53
C ARG A 1219 -8.26 30.94 -38.98
N LYS A 1220 -9.08 30.51 -38.03
CA LYS A 1220 -10.35 31.21 -37.80
C LYS A 1220 -10.68 31.19 -36.32
#